data_AF-A0A7X5L100-F1
#
_entry.id   AF-A0A7X5L100-F1
#
_cell.length_a   1.000
_cell.length_b   1.000
_cell.length_c   1.000
_cell.angle_alpha   90.00
_cell.angle_beta   90.00
_cell.angle_gamma   90.00
#
_symmetry.space_group_name_H-M   'P 1'
#
loop_
_entity.id
_entity.type
_entity.pdbx_description
1 polymer ?
#
loop_
_entity_poly.entity_id
_entity_poly.type
_entity_poly.pdbx_seq_one_letter_code
_entity_poly.pdbx_strand_id
1 'polypeptide(L)'
;MFHECENMTNIDLNNFDTSKVVDMSGMFSHCSSLSSLNLNNFDTSNVVNMSSMFDECTSLITLNLENFDTSNVTNMSSMFWKCTSLSSLKLSNFNTSKVISMGDMFGYCRLLSDLNLNNFDTSNVVNMADMFWRCSSLSNLVIDNFNTSKTEYMNNMFGSCKSLKSLDLNNFNTSNVVSMNNMFGGCTLLSDLNIGNFNTSNVTDMRGMFGGCSSLSSLNLENFDTSNVTSMVGIFEECSSLGNLNLENFDTSNVIDMSLMFAYCNSLYSLDLSNFNTSNVTNMRSMFLGCTSLKHLNLSNFDTSKVINMGEYDEGLGGIFANCTSLTSLDLSNFNISSTTDVKNILLNCTNLLTLYTPYNVKLSINLPTATPTDKWYRSDGTVITELPQNLNYSIVLGKNYVPQGNEPEQTFTVTFDTQDGEVIAPVTGLTAGSTITLPTGITKDGYLFDGWYTQPEGGDKIEGSTYTVTQNITLYAHWILADDDNENPGDGLWISGVNKAGYTYTGDKIIPTVTVWDKTTPLTEKTDYTIAYKNNTNAGKATITVTGKGNYSGKETFTFDITPANMESDVYADTFYVKINAKKAQKPVPELYYMGTKLKNNKDFTIAYPNKSGIYAKKGEYTVTLTGKNNFTGKKTLTLTAVNQIPKKPSVNITKATLTGFEKSFTYTGKECRQTCTLTMQTSNGKKELAEGVDYTVRYTNNIKAGTAAVIYYGKNGYAGKLKKTYKILPYDIAADSAKKLSYVKKIQCFYAKGGAKPKPVITFDGKALREGADYTLSYQNNKTIGTSSSPCVTVNGKGSFKGKIAISFTIKPQDLSKMTLVSCDKVYSGKAGVHRITPKLMDLDGKLLSAGKDFDKSSITYTYDKDTKLDNGTLKKEGAPVADTDILPADTQIRITLKHGSGNGYTGTFKGTFRIIKADIKSAKIEIPTQTYTGDTITPDKKQIKVTLAGKKLRDEDYDIVLCTDNVQKGKASITLKGMGNYGGTKTVKFTIGAKGFLWWWRKITNKK
;
A
#
# COMPACT_ATOMS: atom_id res chain seq x y z
N MET A 1 23.31 -1.47 -43.90
CA MET A 1 24.11 -1.77 -45.12
C MET A 1 23.29 -2.58 -46.13
N PHE A 2 22.66 -3.67 -45.69
CA PHE A 2 21.81 -4.55 -46.49
C PHE A 2 20.31 -4.34 -46.19
N HIS A 3 19.95 -3.18 -45.65
CA HIS A 3 18.57 -2.87 -45.28
C HIS A 3 17.64 -3.02 -46.51
N GLU A 4 16.45 -3.61 -46.30
CA GLU A 4 15.42 -3.84 -47.33
C GLU A 4 15.86 -4.72 -48.52
N CYS A 5 16.91 -5.53 -48.36
CA CYS A 5 17.28 -6.54 -49.35
C CYS A 5 16.33 -7.77 -49.27
N GLU A 6 15.03 -7.55 -49.46
CA GLU A 6 13.96 -8.52 -49.18
C GLU A 6 14.08 -9.84 -49.95
N ASN A 7 14.60 -9.80 -51.19
CA ASN A 7 14.76 -10.98 -52.05
C ASN A 7 16.10 -11.71 -51.82
N MET A 8 16.97 -11.23 -50.92
CA MET A 8 18.28 -11.82 -50.66
C MET A 8 18.13 -13.11 -49.85
N THR A 9 18.44 -14.25 -50.47
CA THR A 9 18.36 -15.57 -49.82
C THR A 9 19.68 -16.02 -49.18
N ASN A 10 20.80 -15.47 -49.64
CA ASN A 10 22.15 -15.73 -49.13
C ASN A 10 23.09 -14.56 -49.44
N ILE A 11 24.14 -14.40 -48.65
CA ILE A 11 25.21 -13.43 -48.86
C ILE A 11 26.54 -13.97 -48.33
N ASP A 12 27.62 -13.79 -49.09
CA ASP A 12 28.98 -14.12 -48.65
C ASP A 12 29.63 -12.89 -48.02
N LEU A 13 29.97 -12.99 -46.73
CA LEU A 13 30.57 -11.92 -45.92
C LEU A 13 32.00 -12.26 -45.46
N ASN A 14 32.62 -13.31 -46.00
CA ASN A 14 33.88 -13.84 -45.46
C ASN A 14 35.05 -12.84 -45.50
N ASN A 15 35.03 -11.86 -46.41
CA ASN A 15 36.10 -10.86 -46.59
C ASN A 15 35.80 -9.48 -45.98
N PHE A 16 34.75 -9.36 -45.15
CA PHE A 16 34.40 -8.10 -44.51
C PHE A 16 35.30 -7.84 -43.28
N ASP A 17 35.96 -6.68 -43.24
CA ASP A 17 36.63 -6.17 -42.05
C ASP A 17 35.69 -5.24 -41.28
N THR A 18 35.16 -5.72 -40.16
CA THR A 18 34.26 -4.94 -39.29
C THR A 18 34.95 -4.34 -38.06
N SER A 19 36.28 -4.48 -37.93
CA SER A 19 37.04 -4.11 -36.73
C SER A 19 36.93 -2.64 -36.32
N LYS A 20 36.56 -1.75 -37.25
CA LYS A 20 36.38 -0.30 -37.00
C LYS A 20 34.91 0.14 -36.96
N VAL A 21 33.96 -0.78 -37.11
CA VAL A 21 32.54 -0.44 -37.15
C VAL A 21 32.06 -0.12 -35.74
N VAL A 22 31.42 1.04 -35.59
CA VAL A 22 30.85 1.50 -34.30
C VAL A 22 29.33 1.41 -34.29
N ASP A 23 28.68 1.44 -35.46
CA ASP A 23 27.23 1.35 -35.60
C ASP A 23 26.88 0.24 -36.61
N MET A 24 26.18 -0.78 -36.13
CA MET A 24 25.64 -1.89 -36.94
C MET A 24 24.11 -1.86 -36.96
N SER A 25 23.49 -0.74 -36.60
CA SER A 25 22.04 -0.63 -36.59
C SER A 25 21.44 -0.85 -37.96
N GLY A 26 20.33 -1.59 -37.99
CA GLY A 26 19.61 -1.91 -39.23
C GLY A 26 20.44 -2.65 -40.29
N MET A 27 21.60 -3.25 -39.94
CA MET A 27 22.52 -3.75 -40.95
C MET A 27 21.89 -4.75 -41.92
N PHE A 28 21.02 -5.64 -41.42
CA PHE A 28 20.24 -6.63 -42.16
C PHE A 28 18.72 -6.45 -42.00
N SER A 29 18.27 -5.28 -41.54
CA SER A 29 16.84 -5.03 -41.32
C SER A 29 16.03 -5.22 -42.62
N HIS A 30 14.87 -5.88 -42.55
CA HIS A 30 14.00 -6.27 -43.67
C HIS A 30 14.63 -7.19 -44.73
N CYS A 31 15.68 -7.96 -44.41
CA CYS A 31 16.16 -9.04 -45.28
C CYS A 31 15.25 -10.29 -45.17
N SER A 32 13.99 -10.15 -45.58
CA SER A 32 12.91 -11.09 -45.25
C SER A 32 13.10 -12.50 -45.82
N SER A 33 13.78 -12.67 -46.97
CA SER A 33 14.09 -13.99 -47.56
C SER A 33 15.38 -14.65 -47.05
N LEU A 34 16.13 -13.99 -46.16
CA LEU A 34 17.41 -14.51 -45.66
C LEU A 34 17.15 -15.62 -44.62
N SER A 35 17.49 -16.87 -44.98
CA SER A 35 17.20 -18.05 -44.14
C SER A 35 18.33 -18.42 -43.19
N SER A 36 19.56 -18.04 -43.53
CA SER A 36 20.77 -18.26 -42.72
C SER A 36 21.79 -17.16 -43.01
N LEU A 37 22.68 -16.92 -42.06
CA LEU A 37 23.73 -15.90 -42.19
C LEU A 37 24.99 -16.34 -41.44
N ASN A 38 26.14 -16.28 -42.10
CA ASN A 38 27.44 -16.58 -41.49
C ASN A 38 28.12 -15.27 -41.07
N LEU A 39 28.32 -15.09 -39.76
CA LEU A 39 28.92 -13.90 -39.15
C LEU A 39 30.23 -14.19 -38.40
N ASN A 40 30.85 -15.35 -38.63
CA ASN A 40 31.98 -15.81 -37.81
C ASN A 40 33.21 -14.87 -37.87
N ASN A 41 33.38 -14.11 -38.97
CA ASN A 41 34.50 -13.19 -39.17
C ASN A 41 34.24 -11.76 -38.67
N PHE A 42 33.06 -11.48 -38.10
CA PHE A 42 32.74 -10.14 -37.61
C PHE A 42 33.46 -9.87 -36.29
N ASP A 43 34.30 -8.83 -36.27
CA ASP A 43 34.76 -8.16 -35.06
C ASP A 43 33.73 -7.10 -34.67
N THR A 44 33.12 -7.27 -33.49
CA THR A 44 32.09 -6.37 -32.94
C THR A 44 32.57 -5.59 -31.72
N SER A 45 33.85 -5.71 -31.36
CA SER A 45 34.41 -5.15 -30.12
C SER A 45 34.31 -3.62 -30.02
N ASN A 46 34.21 -2.92 -31.14
CA ASN A 46 34.04 -1.45 -31.18
C ASN A 46 32.59 -0.99 -31.39
N VAL A 47 31.64 -1.92 -31.54
CA VAL A 47 30.24 -1.58 -31.82
C VAL A 47 29.54 -1.06 -30.57
N VAL A 48 28.87 0.07 -30.71
CA VAL A 48 28.11 0.76 -29.65
C VAL A 48 26.60 0.65 -29.91
N ASN A 49 26.17 0.55 -31.17
CA ASN A 49 24.75 0.46 -31.55
C ASN A 49 24.48 -0.78 -32.40
N MET A 50 23.60 -1.67 -31.92
CA MET A 50 23.13 -2.87 -32.62
C MET A 50 21.60 -2.88 -32.81
N SER A 51 20.95 -1.73 -32.65
CA SER A 51 19.50 -1.64 -32.78
C SER A 51 19.00 -2.09 -34.16
N SER A 52 17.90 -2.84 -34.20
CA SER A 52 17.29 -3.34 -35.44
C SER A 52 18.22 -4.15 -36.35
N MET A 53 19.36 -4.67 -35.88
CA MET A 53 20.37 -5.27 -36.75
C MET A 53 19.83 -6.40 -37.64
N PHE A 54 18.92 -7.23 -37.12
CA PHE A 54 18.27 -8.34 -37.83
C PHE A 54 16.75 -8.17 -37.91
N ASP A 55 16.26 -6.96 -37.72
CA ASP A 55 14.83 -6.67 -37.72
C ASP A 55 14.13 -7.18 -39.00
N GLU A 56 12.93 -7.72 -38.89
CA GLU A 56 12.12 -8.25 -39.98
C GLU A 56 12.84 -9.27 -40.88
N CYS A 57 13.88 -9.96 -40.38
CA CYS A 57 14.48 -11.13 -41.04
C CYS A 57 13.59 -12.37 -40.88
N THR A 58 12.38 -12.31 -41.46
CA THR A 58 11.28 -13.24 -41.19
C THR A 58 11.57 -14.70 -41.54
N SER A 59 12.49 -14.98 -42.48
CA SER A 59 12.91 -16.34 -42.85
C SER A 59 14.08 -16.90 -42.02
N LEU A 60 14.73 -16.10 -41.17
CA LEU A 60 15.91 -16.52 -40.42
C LEU A 60 15.53 -17.55 -39.34
N ILE A 61 16.07 -18.77 -39.42
CA ILE A 61 15.68 -19.89 -38.55
C ILE A 61 16.51 -19.94 -37.26
N THR A 62 17.82 -19.71 -37.41
CA THR A 62 18.82 -19.66 -36.33
C THR A 62 19.92 -18.66 -36.70
N LEU A 63 20.69 -18.20 -35.70
CA LEU A 63 21.83 -17.32 -35.92
C LEU A 63 22.96 -17.69 -34.96
N ASN A 64 24.19 -17.80 -35.47
CA ASN A 64 25.37 -17.98 -34.63
C ASN A 64 25.97 -16.63 -34.27
N LEU A 65 25.96 -16.31 -32.97
CA LEU A 65 26.47 -15.04 -32.41
C LEU A 65 27.57 -15.25 -31.36
N GLU A 66 28.16 -16.44 -31.25
CA GLU A 66 29.12 -16.78 -30.19
C GLU A 66 30.39 -15.90 -30.22
N ASN A 67 30.76 -15.36 -31.38
CA ASN A 67 31.92 -14.48 -31.55
C ASN A 67 31.63 -13.00 -31.27
N PHE A 68 30.39 -12.62 -30.97
CA PHE A 68 30.05 -11.21 -30.73
C PHE A 68 30.58 -10.74 -29.37
N ASP A 69 31.28 -9.60 -29.37
CA ASP A 69 31.64 -8.84 -28.18
C ASP A 69 30.69 -7.65 -28.06
N THR A 70 29.74 -7.73 -27.14
CA THR A 70 28.74 -6.69 -26.91
C THR A 70 29.10 -5.76 -25.75
N SER A 71 30.31 -5.83 -25.20
CA SER A 71 30.73 -5.10 -24.00
C SER A 71 30.76 -3.56 -24.14
N ASN A 72 30.69 -3.04 -25.37
CA ASN A 72 30.59 -1.62 -25.68
C ASN A 72 29.21 -1.17 -26.14
N VAL A 73 28.28 -2.10 -26.35
CA VAL A 73 26.96 -1.80 -26.88
C VAL A 73 26.08 -1.12 -25.83
N THR A 74 25.47 0.00 -26.21
CA THR A 74 24.53 0.76 -25.37
C THR A 74 23.08 0.64 -25.84
N ASN A 75 22.84 0.26 -27.10
CA ASN A 75 21.49 0.10 -27.65
C ASN A 75 21.34 -1.23 -28.42
N MET A 76 20.37 -2.05 -28.01
CA MET A 76 19.99 -3.31 -28.64
C MET A 76 18.48 -3.37 -28.98
N SER A 77 17.81 -2.22 -29.03
CA SER A 77 16.36 -2.17 -29.30
C SER A 77 16.04 -2.82 -30.65
N SER A 78 14.96 -3.59 -30.69
CA SER A 78 14.44 -4.24 -31.90
C SER A 78 15.42 -5.16 -32.64
N MET A 79 16.54 -5.58 -32.02
CA MET A 79 17.62 -6.29 -32.71
C MET A 79 17.16 -7.54 -33.47
N PHE A 80 16.15 -8.25 -32.96
CA PHE A 80 15.51 -9.42 -33.58
C PHE A 80 13.99 -9.22 -33.73
N TRP A 81 13.51 -7.98 -33.79
CA TRP A 81 12.08 -7.72 -33.93
C TRP A 81 11.54 -8.40 -35.19
N LYS A 82 10.40 -9.09 -35.05
CA LYS A 82 9.68 -9.79 -36.12
C LYS A 82 10.52 -10.79 -36.93
N CYS A 83 11.56 -11.37 -36.33
CA CYS A 83 12.22 -12.58 -36.82
C CYS A 83 11.31 -13.81 -36.62
N THR A 84 10.20 -13.87 -37.35
CA THR A 84 9.09 -14.81 -37.06
C THR A 84 9.47 -16.29 -37.14
N SER A 85 10.48 -16.64 -37.95
CA SER A 85 10.95 -18.03 -38.09
C SER A 85 12.06 -18.41 -37.10
N LEU A 86 12.58 -17.45 -36.32
CA LEU A 86 13.67 -17.70 -35.39
C LEU A 86 13.20 -18.62 -34.27
N SER A 87 13.77 -19.83 -34.24
CA SER A 87 13.33 -20.91 -33.33
C SER A 87 14.26 -21.09 -32.13
N SER A 88 15.52 -20.68 -32.26
CA SER A 88 16.53 -20.77 -31.20
C SER A 88 17.57 -19.68 -31.36
N LEU A 89 18.05 -19.16 -30.22
CA LEU A 89 19.09 -18.16 -30.16
C LEU A 89 19.96 -18.39 -28.91
N LYS A 90 21.28 -18.40 -29.09
CA LYS A 90 22.24 -18.52 -27.99
C LYS A 90 22.89 -17.17 -27.74
N LEU A 91 22.73 -16.63 -26.53
CA LEU A 91 23.20 -15.29 -26.15
C LEU A 91 24.09 -15.29 -24.90
N SER A 92 24.63 -16.44 -24.50
CA SER A 92 25.39 -16.59 -23.25
C SER A 92 26.69 -15.77 -23.21
N ASN A 93 27.23 -15.38 -24.36
CA ASN A 93 28.42 -14.54 -24.50
C ASN A 93 28.12 -13.03 -24.40
N PHE A 94 26.84 -12.62 -24.42
CA PHE A 94 26.50 -11.21 -24.42
C PHE A 94 26.82 -10.56 -23.07
N ASN A 95 27.47 -9.39 -23.12
CA ASN A 95 27.69 -8.51 -21.99
C ASN A 95 26.81 -7.26 -22.17
N THR A 96 25.72 -7.19 -21.41
CA THR A 96 24.74 -6.09 -21.53
C THR A 96 24.93 -4.98 -20.49
N SER A 97 26.04 -4.98 -19.74
CA SER A 97 26.25 -4.05 -18.61
C SER A 97 26.21 -2.56 -18.98
N LYS A 98 26.41 -2.20 -20.26
CA LYS A 98 26.31 -0.83 -20.77
C LYS A 98 25.01 -0.53 -21.53
N VAL A 99 24.14 -1.53 -21.72
CA VAL A 99 22.90 -1.37 -22.48
C VAL A 99 21.93 -0.49 -21.69
N ILE A 100 21.35 0.50 -22.36
CA ILE A 100 20.36 1.44 -21.81
C ILE A 100 18.96 1.15 -22.37
N SER A 101 18.88 0.64 -23.62
CA SER A 101 17.62 0.32 -24.29
C SER A 101 17.67 -1.08 -24.91
N MET A 102 16.65 -1.89 -24.61
CA MET A 102 16.40 -3.20 -25.20
C MET A 102 14.92 -3.41 -25.56
N GLY A 103 14.17 -2.32 -25.74
CA GLY A 103 12.77 -2.38 -26.17
C GLY A 103 12.61 -3.14 -27.48
N ASP A 104 11.53 -3.89 -27.64
CA ASP A 104 11.20 -4.70 -28.82
C ASP A 104 12.22 -5.79 -29.21
N MET A 105 13.29 -6.01 -28.43
CA MET A 105 14.46 -6.79 -28.87
C MET A 105 14.11 -8.15 -29.48
N PHE A 106 13.11 -8.85 -28.93
CA PHE A 106 12.61 -10.13 -29.44
C PHE A 106 11.14 -10.07 -29.86
N GLY A 107 10.50 -8.90 -29.87
CA GLY A 107 9.08 -8.77 -30.18
C GLY A 107 8.75 -9.45 -31.52
N TYR A 108 7.62 -10.15 -31.60
CA TYR A 108 7.17 -10.96 -32.76
C TYR A 108 8.09 -12.13 -33.17
N CYS A 109 9.03 -12.59 -32.34
CA CYS A 109 9.73 -13.87 -32.54
C CYS A 109 8.77 -15.06 -32.27
N ARG A 110 7.83 -15.31 -33.17
CA ARG A 110 6.68 -16.22 -32.95
C ARG A 110 7.06 -17.68 -32.70
N LEU A 111 8.18 -18.17 -33.25
CA LEU A 111 8.63 -19.55 -33.11
C LEU A 111 9.68 -19.76 -32.00
N LEU A 112 10.16 -18.70 -31.34
CA LEU A 112 11.15 -18.82 -30.27
C LEU A 112 10.50 -19.45 -29.03
N SER A 113 10.89 -20.68 -28.68
CA SER A 113 10.27 -21.44 -27.58
C SER A 113 11.01 -21.34 -26.25
N ASP A 114 12.33 -21.19 -26.32
CA ASP A 114 13.25 -21.22 -25.20
C ASP A 114 14.24 -20.06 -25.31
N LEU A 115 14.36 -19.29 -24.24
CA LEU A 115 15.32 -18.19 -24.17
C LEU A 115 15.85 -18.03 -22.75
N ASN A 116 17.17 -18.12 -22.61
CA ASN A 116 17.86 -17.94 -21.34
C ASN A 116 18.67 -16.65 -21.38
N LEU A 117 18.32 -15.69 -20.53
CA LEU A 117 18.94 -14.37 -20.43
C LEU A 117 19.55 -14.12 -19.05
N ASN A 118 19.82 -15.16 -18.25
CA ASN A 118 20.38 -14.99 -16.91
C ASN A 118 21.78 -14.34 -16.89
N ASN A 119 22.49 -14.29 -18.02
CA ASN A 119 23.76 -13.56 -18.14
C ASN A 119 23.59 -12.05 -18.38
N PHE A 120 22.37 -11.56 -18.64
CA PHE A 120 22.13 -10.16 -18.92
C PHE A 120 22.22 -9.35 -17.62
N ASP A 121 23.08 -8.34 -17.62
CA ASP A 121 23.05 -7.25 -16.64
C ASP A 121 22.11 -6.16 -17.19
N THR A 122 20.96 -6.00 -16.55
CA THR A 122 19.95 -5.00 -16.95
C THR A 122 19.91 -3.78 -16.04
N SER A 123 20.88 -3.62 -15.16
CA SER A 123 20.90 -2.56 -14.12
C SER A 123 20.97 -1.12 -14.65
N ASN A 124 21.27 -0.93 -15.94
CA ASN A 124 21.30 0.37 -16.61
C ASN A 124 20.14 0.60 -17.59
N VAL A 125 19.21 -0.35 -17.69
CA VAL A 125 18.20 -0.36 -18.76
C VAL A 125 16.96 0.40 -18.33
N VAL A 126 16.62 1.42 -19.12
CA VAL A 126 15.49 2.32 -18.89
C VAL A 126 14.25 1.84 -19.64
N ASN A 127 14.41 1.29 -20.85
CA ASN A 127 13.30 0.85 -21.70
C ASN A 127 13.37 -0.66 -21.99
N MET A 128 12.35 -1.40 -21.52
CA MET A 128 12.08 -2.81 -21.80
C MET A 128 10.70 -3.04 -22.44
N ALA A 129 10.09 -1.97 -22.97
CA ALA A 129 8.81 -2.03 -23.65
C ALA A 129 8.85 -3.08 -24.77
N ASP A 130 7.78 -3.88 -24.89
CA ASP A 130 7.57 -4.81 -26.00
C ASP A 130 8.65 -5.90 -26.19
N MET A 131 9.58 -6.06 -25.24
CA MET A 131 10.79 -6.89 -25.40
C MET A 131 10.50 -8.33 -25.88
N PHE A 132 9.41 -8.94 -25.39
CA PHE A 132 8.95 -10.28 -25.80
C PHE A 132 7.53 -10.25 -26.38
N TRP A 133 7.02 -9.08 -26.77
CA TRP A 133 5.64 -8.95 -27.23
C TRP A 133 5.34 -9.88 -28.40
N ARG A 134 4.29 -10.69 -28.32
CA ARG A 134 3.88 -11.68 -29.33
C ARG A 134 4.92 -12.76 -29.65
N CYS A 135 5.83 -13.07 -28.72
CA CYS A 135 6.61 -14.31 -28.74
C CYS A 135 5.71 -15.51 -28.39
N SER A 136 4.80 -15.88 -29.29
CA SER A 136 3.68 -16.79 -28.99
C SER A 136 4.07 -18.21 -28.60
N SER A 137 5.22 -18.71 -29.06
CA SER A 137 5.73 -20.05 -28.71
C SER A 137 6.61 -20.06 -27.46
N LEU A 138 6.96 -18.90 -26.91
CA LEU A 138 7.87 -18.79 -25.77
C LEU A 138 7.23 -19.44 -24.55
N SER A 139 7.81 -20.54 -24.10
CA SER A 139 7.31 -21.36 -22.99
C SER A 139 8.29 -21.45 -21.84
N ASN A 140 9.58 -21.21 -22.11
CA ASN A 140 10.66 -21.24 -21.15
C ASN A 140 11.51 -19.97 -21.30
N LEU A 141 11.26 -19.01 -20.42
CA LEU A 141 11.98 -17.74 -20.36
C LEU A 141 12.70 -17.64 -19.02
N VAL A 142 14.03 -17.51 -19.05
CA VAL A 142 14.85 -17.42 -17.83
C VAL A 142 15.43 -16.00 -17.71
N ILE A 143 14.92 -15.24 -16.73
CA ILE A 143 15.20 -13.82 -16.51
C ILE A 143 15.48 -13.50 -15.03
N ASP A 144 15.92 -14.49 -14.25
CA ASP A 144 16.06 -14.41 -12.80
C ASP A 144 16.99 -13.27 -12.35
N ASN A 145 17.99 -12.91 -13.16
CA ASN A 145 18.99 -11.89 -12.81
C ASN A 145 18.62 -10.47 -13.28
N PHE A 146 17.42 -10.25 -13.81
CA PHE A 146 17.01 -8.92 -14.25
C PHE A 146 16.94 -7.96 -13.07
N ASN A 147 17.66 -6.84 -13.17
CA ASN A 147 17.57 -5.71 -12.26
C ASN A 147 16.83 -4.56 -12.94
N THR A 148 15.55 -4.41 -12.62
CA THR A 148 14.68 -3.40 -13.24
C THR A 148 14.62 -2.08 -12.46
N SER A 149 15.54 -1.85 -11.52
CA SER A 149 15.49 -0.67 -10.64
C SER A 149 15.61 0.68 -11.35
N LYS A 150 16.03 0.72 -12.62
CA LYS A 150 16.05 1.94 -13.45
C LYS A 150 15.03 1.94 -14.59
N THR A 151 14.24 0.88 -14.72
CA THR A 151 13.32 0.72 -15.84
C THR A 151 12.09 1.58 -15.64
N GLU A 152 11.76 2.38 -16.65
CA GLU A 152 10.60 3.29 -16.66
C GLU A 152 9.45 2.75 -17.52
N TYR A 153 9.77 2.02 -18.60
CA TYR A 153 8.80 1.50 -19.58
C TYR A 153 8.82 -0.02 -19.64
N MET A 154 7.68 -0.65 -19.33
CA MET A 154 7.44 -2.11 -19.41
C MET A 154 6.14 -2.46 -20.14
N ASN A 155 5.58 -1.53 -20.92
CA ASN A 155 4.37 -1.80 -21.69
C ASN A 155 4.57 -3.00 -22.63
N ASN A 156 3.56 -3.85 -22.74
CA ASN A 156 3.55 -5.08 -23.56
C ASN A 156 4.73 -6.06 -23.35
N MET A 157 5.58 -5.91 -22.32
CA MET A 157 6.86 -6.64 -22.21
C MET A 157 6.72 -8.15 -22.45
N PHE A 158 5.65 -8.78 -21.94
CA PHE A 158 5.31 -10.18 -22.15
C PHE A 158 3.98 -10.37 -22.89
N GLY A 159 3.37 -9.30 -23.41
CA GLY A 159 2.03 -9.35 -23.98
C GLY A 159 1.96 -10.38 -25.11
N SER A 160 0.90 -11.18 -25.15
CA SER A 160 0.65 -12.21 -26.16
C SER A 160 1.72 -13.31 -26.24
N CYS A 161 2.50 -13.53 -25.18
CA CYS A 161 3.30 -14.75 -24.99
C CYS A 161 2.40 -15.94 -24.63
N LYS A 162 1.60 -16.40 -25.59
CA LYS A 162 0.51 -17.39 -25.40
C LYS A 162 0.94 -18.73 -24.80
N SER A 163 2.23 -19.09 -24.90
CA SER A 163 2.78 -20.35 -24.37
C SER A 163 3.38 -20.25 -22.97
N LEU A 164 3.53 -19.05 -22.40
CA LEU A 164 4.03 -18.88 -21.04
C LEU A 164 2.98 -19.34 -20.03
N LYS A 165 3.38 -20.24 -19.12
CA LYS A 165 2.53 -20.78 -18.05
C LYS A 165 2.75 -20.12 -16.70
N SER A 166 3.98 -19.68 -16.46
CA SER A 166 4.44 -19.04 -15.23
C SER A 166 5.63 -18.13 -15.53
N LEU A 167 5.81 -17.06 -14.75
CA LEU A 167 7.04 -16.25 -14.71
C LEU A 167 7.46 -16.01 -13.27
N ASP A 168 8.76 -16.08 -13.00
CA ASP A 168 9.34 -15.58 -11.75
C ASP A 168 9.75 -14.11 -11.92
N LEU A 169 9.09 -13.21 -11.18
CA LEU A 169 9.32 -11.77 -11.20
C LEU A 169 9.76 -11.23 -9.84
N ASN A 170 10.23 -12.09 -8.92
CA ASN A 170 10.54 -11.69 -7.54
C ASN A 170 11.66 -10.64 -7.44
N ASN A 171 12.55 -10.57 -8.43
CA ASN A 171 13.65 -9.61 -8.47
C ASN A 171 13.30 -8.28 -9.17
N PHE A 172 12.09 -8.16 -9.72
CA PHE A 172 11.64 -6.92 -10.34
C PHE A 172 11.41 -5.85 -9.27
N ASN A 173 12.04 -4.70 -9.46
CA ASN A 173 11.71 -3.46 -8.79
C ASN A 173 10.97 -2.57 -9.79
N THR A 174 9.68 -2.33 -9.57
CA THR A 174 8.84 -1.51 -10.45
C THR A 174 8.64 -0.08 -9.95
N SER A 175 9.39 0.36 -8.92
CA SER A 175 9.15 1.66 -8.27
C SER A 175 9.35 2.87 -9.19
N ASN A 176 10.07 2.72 -10.31
CA ASN A 176 10.30 3.78 -11.30
C ASN A 176 9.46 3.60 -12.57
N VAL A 177 8.64 2.56 -12.66
CA VAL A 177 7.84 2.27 -13.86
C VAL A 177 6.68 3.25 -13.92
N VAL A 178 6.53 3.91 -15.07
CA VAL A 178 5.43 4.86 -15.34
C VAL A 178 4.35 4.29 -16.26
N SER A 179 4.72 3.31 -17.10
CA SER A 179 3.79 2.61 -18.01
C SER A 179 4.02 1.10 -18.01
N MET A 180 2.93 0.35 -17.81
CA MET A 180 2.88 -1.12 -17.86
C MET A 180 1.61 -1.64 -18.55
N ASN A 181 1.04 -0.84 -19.47
CA ASN A 181 -0.13 -1.26 -20.22
C ASN A 181 0.16 -2.56 -21.00
N ASN A 182 -0.81 -3.47 -21.03
CA ASN A 182 -0.73 -4.78 -21.69
C ASN A 182 0.49 -5.64 -21.33
N MET A 183 1.17 -5.39 -20.21
CA MET A 183 2.42 -6.09 -19.85
C MET A 183 2.30 -7.63 -19.94
N PHE A 184 1.15 -8.19 -19.55
CA PHE A 184 0.82 -9.61 -19.69
C PHE A 184 -0.36 -9.87 -20.65
N GLY A 185 -0.88 -8.83 -21.30
CA GLY A 185 -2.12 -8.91 -22.07
C GLY A 185 -2.04 -9.95 -23.19
N GLY A 186 -2.94 -10.93 -23.19
CA GLY A 186 -3.03 -12.02 -24.17
C GLY A 186 -2.17 -13.25 -23.83
N CYS A 187 -1.61 -13.33 -22.63
CA CYS A 187 -0.91 -14.52 -22.13
C CYS A 187 -1.92 -15.62 -21.73
N THR A 188 -2.54 -16.24 -22.72
CA THR A 188 -3.69 -17.14 -22.55
C THR A 188 -3.44 -18.37 -21.66
N LEU A 189 -2.19 -18.85 -21.54
CA LEU A 189 -1.82 -20.00 -20.71
C LEU A 189 -1.19 -19.62 -19.35
N LEU A 190 -1.02 -18.32 -19.06
CA LEU A 190 -0.40 -17.86 -17.82
C LEU A 190 -1.37 -18.10 -16.66
N SER A 191 -1.02 -19.04 -15.78
CA SER A 191 -1.87 -19.46 -14.66
C SER A 191 -1.27 -19.15 -13.29
N ASP A 192 0.07 -19.01 -13.21
CA ASP A 192 0.80 -18.71 -11.98
C ASP A 192 1.63 -17.43 -12.19
N LEU A 193 1.23 -16.34 -11.53
CA LEU A 193 1.86 -15.04 -11.64
C LEU A 193 1.95 -14.39 -10.26
N ASN A 194 3.18 -14.27 -9.75
CA ASN A 194 3.45 -13.54 -8.52
C ASN A 194 3.92 -12.12 -8.82
N ILE A 195 3.06 -11.15 -8.52
CA ILE A 195 3.32 -9.71 -8.68
C ILE A 195 3.14 -8.94 -7.36
N GLY A 196 3.12 -9.66 -6.23
CA GLY A 196 2.92 -9.04 -4.93
C GLY A 196 4.04 -8.07 -4.52
N ASN A 197 5.18 -8.07 -5.19
CA ASN A 197 6.28 -7.12 -4.97
C ASN A 197 6.18 -5.83 -5.80
N PHE A 198 5.20 -5.73 -6.70
CA PHE A 198 5.10 -4.57 -7.59
C PHE A 198 4.68 -3.33 -6.79
N ASN A 199 5.41 -2.25 -6.98
CA ASN A 199 5.04 -0.90 -6.59
C ASN A 199 4.53 -0.17 -7.82
N THR A 200 3.25 0.23 -7.84
CA THR A 200 2.61 0.92 -8.96
C THR A 200 2.36 2.41 -8.69
N SER A 201 2.89 2.97 -7.61
CA SER A 201 2.61 4.37 -7.21
C SER A 201 2.99 5.41 -8.26
N ASN A 202 3.92 5.13 -9.17
CA ASN A 202 4.29 6.01 -10.29
C ASN A 202 3.59 5.68 -11.61
N VAL A 203 2.77 4.63 -11.65
CA VAL A 203 2.13 4.14 -12.88
C VAL A 203 0.93 5.00 -13.21
N THR A 204 0.89 5.51 -14.44
CA THR A 204 -0.23 6.31 -14.95
C THR A 204 -1.07 5.55 -15.99
N ASP A 205 -0.46 4.57 -16.67
CA ASP A 205 -1.11 3.73 -17.68
C ASP A 205 -0.91 2.23 -17.40
N MET A 206 -2.02 1.55 -17.11
CA MET A 206 -2.09 0.10 -16.87
C MET A 206 -3.18 -0.58 -17.71
N ARG A 207 -3.63 0.07 -18.80
CA ARG A 207 -4.68 -0.48 -19.68
C ARG A 207 -4.33 -1.90 -20.13
N GLY A 208 -5.31 -2.80 -20.07
CA GLY A 208 -5.15 -4.16 -20.57
C GLY A 208 -4.04 -4.99 -19.91
N MET A 209 -3.49 -4.59 -18.75
CA MET A 209 -2.31 -5.22 -18.14
C MET A 209 -2.43 -6.75 -18.05
N PHE A 210 -3.63 -7.27 -17.75
CA PHE A 210 -3.95 -8.70 -17.73
C PHE A 210 -5.00 -9.11 -18.77
N GLY A 211 -5.40 -8.21 -19.68
CA GLY A 211 -6.46 -8.47 -20.65
C GLY A 211 -6.15 -9.72 -21.49
N GLY A 212 -7.04 -10.71 -21.58
CA GLY A 212 -6.82 -11.97 -22.29
C GLY A 212 -6.00 -13.03 -21.55
N CYS A 213 -5.63 -12.83 -20.28
CA CYS A 213 -5.00 -13.85 -19.43
C CYS A 213 -6.03 -14.92 -18.99
N SER A 214 -6.57 -15.67 -19.95
CA SER A 214 -7.74 -16.53 -19.74
C SER A 214 -7.54 -17.68 -18.73
N SER A 215 -6.30 -18.11 -18.48
CA SER A 215 -5.96 -19.17 -17.51
C SER A 215 -5.69 -18.68 -16.08
N LEU A 216 -5.70 -17.36 -15.86
CA LEU A 216 -5.40 -16.76 -14.56
C LEU A 216 -6.61 -16.89 -13.64
N SER A 217 -6.47 -17.63 -12.54
CA SER A 217 -7.58 -17.93 -11.61
C SER A 217 -7.60 -17.04 -10.37
N SER A 218 -6.47 -16.43 -10.03
CA SER A 218 -6.32 -15.51 -8.91
C SER A 218 -5.18 -14.53 -9.17
N LEU A 219 -5.28 -13.33 -8.60
CA LEU A 219 -4.25 -12.31 -8.62
C LEU A 219 -4.11 -11.67 -7.23
N ASN A 220 -2.87 -11.42 -6.81
CA ASN A 220 -2.60 -10.60 -5.63
C ASN A 220 -2.29 -9.16 -6.05
N LEU A 221 -3.21 -8.24 -5.73
CA LEU A 221 -3.12 -6.82 -6.06
C LEU A 221 -2.97 -5.92 -4.82
N GLU A 222 -2.62 -6.48 -3.65
CA GLU A 222 -2.62 -5.73 -2.38
C GLU A 222 -1.65 -4.54 -2.36
N ASN A 223 -0.56 -4.57 -3.14
CA ASN A 223 0.41 -3.47 -3.19
C ASN A 223 0.19 -2.52 -4.38
N PHE A 224 -0.90 -2.70 -5.13
CA PHE A 224 -1.24 -1.78 -6.21
C PHE A 224 -1.76 -0.48 -5.61
N ASP A 225 -1.07 0.60 -5.93
CA ASP A 225 -1.51 1.97 -5.78
C ASP A 225 -1.95 2.46 -7.16
N THR A 226 -3.25 2.75 -7.30
CA THR A 226 -3.86 3.23 -8.55
C THR A 226 -4.22 4.71 -8.50
N SER A 227 -3.79 5.44 -7.46
CA SER A 227 -4.16 6.84 -7.26
C SER A 227 -3.73 7.76 -8.41
N ASN A 228 -2.68 7.41 -9.16
CA ASN A 228 -2.20 8.15 -10.33
C ASN A 228 -2.76 7.65 -11.68
N VAL A 229 -3.62 6.63 -11.68
CA VAL A 229 -4.15 6.01 -12.90
C VAL A 229 -5.37 6.79 -13.38
N THR A 230 -5.34 7.22 -14.65
CA THR A 230 -6.46 7.94 -15.28
C THR A 230 -7.32 7.06 -16.17
N SER A 231 -6.81 5.89 -16.56
CA SER A 231 -7.50 4.97 -17.47
C SER A 231 -7.31 3.51 -17.03
N MET A 232 -8.42 2.83 -16.75
CA MET A 232 -8.50 1.42 -16.36
C MET A 232 -9.11 0.54 -17.47
N VAL A 233 -9.00 0.97 -18.73
CA VAL A 233 -9.55 0.24 -19.88
C VAL A 233 -9.05 -1.20 -19.91
N GLY A 234 -9.97 -2.15 -19.87
CA GLY A 234 -9.71 -3.56 -20.13
C GLY A 234 -8.70 -4.25 -19.20
N ILE A 235 -8.40 -3.72 -18.01
CA ILE A 235 -7.33 -4.28 -17.14
C ILE A 235 -7.46 -5.80 -16.96
N PHE A 236 -8.68 -6.30 -16.77
CA PHE A 236 -8.99 -7.72 -16.60
C PHE A 236 -9.88 -8.28 -17.72
N GLU A 237 -10.00 -7.61 -18.85
CA GLU A 237 -10.79 -8.09 -19.99
C GLU A 237 -10.41 -9.54 -20.34
N GLU A 238 -11.38 -10.41 -20.64
CA GLU A 238 -11.18 -11.83 -21.01
C GLU A 238 -10.36 -12.69 -20.01
N CYS A 239 -10.22 -12.25 -18.75
CA CYS A 239 -9.70 -13.07 -17.65
C CYS A 239 -10.74 -14.13 -17.21
N SER A 240 -11.11 -15.01 -18.13
CA SER A 240 -12.29 -15.88 -18.01
C SER A 240 -12.25 -16.87 -16.83
N SER A 241 -11.06 -17.24 -16.33
CA SER A 241 -10.87 -18.12 -15.16
C SER A 241 -10.84 -17.38 -13.81
N LEU A 242 -10.82 -16.04 -13.81
CA LEU A 242 -10.70 -15.23 -12.61
C LEU A 242 -12.04 -15.26 -11.83
N GLY A 243 -12.05 -15.99 -10.71
CA GLY A 243 -13.28 -16.22 -9.93
C GLY A 243 -13.55 -15.16 -8.86
N ASN A 244 -12.51 -14.60 -8.27
CA ASN A 244 -12.57 -13.58 -7.23
C ASN A 244 -11.39 -12.62 -7.39
N LEU A 245 -11.59 -11.35 -7.03
CA LEU A 245 -10.59 -10.31 -7.13
C LEU A 245 -10.72 -9.37 -5.92
N ASN A 246 -9.61 -9.13 -5.23
CA ASN A 246 -9.56 -8.12 -4.16
C ASN A 246 -9.14 -6.77 -4.75
N LEU A 247 -10.02 -5.79 -4.66
CA LEU A 247 -9.83 -4.42 -5.18
C LEU A 247 -9.88 -3.36 -4.06
N GLU A 248 -9.75 -3.73 -2.78
CA GLU A 248 -9.89 -2.79 -1.65
C GLU A 248 -8.93 -1.60 -1.74
N ASN A 249 -7.73 -1.79 -2.31
CA ASN A 249 -6.70 -0.75 -2.42
C ASN A 249 -6.77 0.06 -3.73
N PHE A 250 -7.73 -0.21 -4.62
CA PHE A 250 -7.90 0.57 -5.83
C PHE A 250 -8.50 1.94 -5.49
N ASP A 251 -7.68 2.98 -5.63
CA ASP A 251 -8.16 4.35 -5.72
C ASP A 251 -8.55 4.66 -7.17
N THR A 252 -9.83 4.97 -7.37
CA THR A 252 -10.42 5.25 -8.70
C THR A 252 -10.80 6.72 -8.86
N SER A 253 -10.50 7.56 -7.88
CA SER A 253 -10.91 8.98 -7.84
C SER A 253 -10.43 9.78 -9.04
N ASN A 254 -9.28 9.43 -9.63
CA ASN A 254 -8.71 10.10 -10.81
C ASN A 254 -9.04 9.42 -12.15
N VAL A 255 -9.82 8.34 -12.14
CA VAL A 255 -10.10 7.56 -13.35
C VAL A 255 -11.20 8.21 -14.18
N ILE A 256 -10.91 8.38 -15.48
CA ILE A 256 -11.79 8.98 -16.48
C ILE A 256 -12.45 7.90 -17.35
N ASP A 257 -11.72 6.81 -17.64
CA ASP A 257 -12.17 5.70 -18.49
C ASP A 257 -12.01 4.35 -17.78
N MET A 258 -13.12 3.63 -17.60
CA MET A 258 -13.20 2.28 -17.03
C MET A 258 -13.84 1.27 -18.00
N SER A 259 -13.87 1.59 -19.29
CA SER A 259 -14.47 0.71 -20.29
C SER A 259 -13.81 -0.67 -20.31
N LEU A 260 -14.62 -1.72 -20.54
CA LEU A 260 -14.17 -3.11 -20.64
C LEU A 260 -13.44 -3.70 -19.41
N MET A 261 -13.38 -2.99 -18.28
CA MET A 261 -12.51 -3.35 -17.14
C MET A 261 -12.60 -4.82 -16.70
N PHE A 262 -13.81 -5.40 -16.71
CA PHE A 262 -14.09 -6.79 -16.35
C PHE A 262 -14.80 -7.57 -17.48
N ALA A 263 -14.81 -7.04 -18.71
CA ALA A 263 -15.50 -7.69 -19.82
C ALA A 263 -15.00 -9.13 -20.00
N TYR A 264 -15.92 -10.07 -20.20
CA TYR A 264 -15.67 -11.51 -20.38
C TYR A 264 -14.90 -12.19 -19.23
N CYS A 265 -14.96 -11.64 -18.01
CA CYS A 265 -14.59 -12.36 -16.79
C CYS A 265 -15.67 -13.41 -16.41
N ASN A 266 -15.79 -14.48 -17.20
CA ASN A 266 -16.89 -15.44 -17.09
C ASN A 266 -17.02 -16.13 -15.72
N SER A 267 -15.92 -16.34 -15.00
CA SER A 267 -15.90 -17.00 -13.69
C SER A 267 -16.17 -16.08 -12.51
N LEU A 268 -16.18 -14.76 -12.72
CA LEU A 268 -16.34 -13.78 -11.64
C LEU A 268 -17.77 -13.86 -11.08
N TYR A 269 -17.92 -14.32 -9.85
CA TYR A 269 -19.24 -14.57 -9.24
C TYR A 269 -19.72 -13.44 -8.32
N SER A 270 -18.79 -12.65 -7.78
CA SER A 270 -19.04 -11.46 -6.96
C SER A 270 -17.87 -10.50 -7.07
N LEU A 271 -18.13 -9.22 -6.86
CA LEU A 271 -17.10 -8.19 -6.79
C LEU A 271 -17.47 -7.16 -5.73
N ASP A 272 -16.52 -6.80 -4.87
CA ASP A 272 -16.67 -5.67 -3.95
C ASP A 272 -16.14 -4.41 -4.62
N LEU A 273 -17.04 -3.47 -4.88
CA LEU A 273 -16.76 -2.19 -5.52
C LEU A 273 -17.03 -1.01 -4.59
N SER A 274 -17.19 -1.24 -3.28
CA SER A 274 -17.60 -0.21 -2.33
C SER A 274 -16.63 0.96 -2.20
N ASN A 275 -15.34 0.75 -2.52
CA ASN A 275 -14.31 1.79 -2.53
C ASN A 275 -14.22 2.57 -3.86
N PHE A 276 -14.99 2.20 -4.89
CA PHE A 276 -14.91 2.87 -6.18
C PHE A 276 -15.52 4.28 -6.11
N ASN A 277 -14.79 5.27 -6.59
CA ASN A 277 -15.26 6.63 -6.81
C ASN A 277 -15.37 6.86 -8.32
N THR A 278 -16.60 6.88 -8.84
CA THR A 278 -16.85 7.04 -10.27
C THR A 278 -17.26 8.47 -10.67
N SER A 279 -17.19 9.44 -9.76
CA SER A 279 -17.62 10.83 -9.97
C SER A 279 -16.84 11.60 -11.06
N ASN A 280 -15.69 11.09 -11.48
CA ASN A 280 -14.89 11.62 -12.59
C ASN A 280 -14.96 10.79 -13.88
N VAL A 281 -15.64 9.65 -13.84
CA VAL A 281 -15.73 8.73 -14.98
C VAL A 281 -16.65 9.31 -16.04
N THR A 282 -16.15 9.35 -17.27
CA THR A 282 -16.93 9.77 -18.46
C THR A 282 -17.25 8.58 -19.38
N ASN A 283 -16.48 7.49 -19.27
CA ASN A 283 -16.62 6.28 -20.07
C ASN A 283 -16.58 5.01 -19.22
N MET A 284 -17.64 4.21 -19.28
CA MET A 284 -17.78 2.89 -18.63
C MET A 284 -18.45 1.86 -19.54
N ARG A 285 -18.30 2.02 -20.86
CA ARG A 285 -18.85 1.08 -21.86
C ARG A 285 -18.41 -0.34 -21.55
N SER A 286 -19.36 -1.27 -21.62
CA SER A 286 -19.09 -2.71 -21.54
C SER A 286 -18.30 -3.17 -20.31
N MET A 287 -18.32 -2.43 -19.20
CA MET A 287 -17.47 -2.71 -18.03
C MET A 287 -17.61 -4.14 -17.48
N PHE A 288 -18.83 -4.71 -17.51
CA PHE A 288 -19.12 -6.09 -17.07
C PHE A 288 -19.67 -6.97 -18.20
N LEU A 289 -19.51 -6.57 -19.46
CA LEU A 289 -20.01 -7.32 -20.62
C LEU A 289 -19.60 -8.79 -20.54
N GLY A 290 -20.54 -9.74 -20.55
CA GLY A 290 -20.22 -11.16 -20.56
C GLY A 290 -19.72 -11.75 -19.23
N CYS A 291 -19.85 -11.06 -18.10
CA CYS A 291 -19.63 -11.64 -16.76
C CYS A 291 -20.75 -12.64 -16.41
N THR A 292 -20.74 -13.81 -17.04
CA THR A 292 -21.85 -14.78 -17.00
C THR A 292 -22.10 -15.42 -15.63
N SER A 293 -21.13 -15.41 -14.70
CA SER A 293 -21.30 -15.96 -13.34
C SER A 293 -21.71 -14.94 -12.27
N LEU A 294 -21.74 -13.65 -12.62
CA LEU A 294 -22.00 -12.58 -11.66
C LEU A 294 -23.47 -12.59 -11.24
N LYS A 295 -23.74 -12.79 -9.94
CA LYS A 295 -25.11 -12.94 -9.41
C LYS A 295 -25.68 -11.65 -8.81
N HIS A 296 -24.80 -10.90 -8.16
CA HIS A 296 -25.13 -9.68 -7.44
C HIS A 296 -23.98 -8.69 -7.61
N LEU A 297 -24.33 -7.41 -7.65
CA LEU A 297 -23.38 -6.31 -7.69
C LEU A 297 -23.94 -5.16 -6.87
N ASN A 298 -23.15 -4.63 -5.94
CA ASN A 298 -23.50 -3.42 -5.20
C ASN A 298 -22.90 -2.22 -5.94
N LEU A 299 -23.77 -1.36 -6.46
CA LEU A 299 -23.39 -0.17 -7.22
C LEU A 299 -23.86 1.12 -6.54
N SER A 300 -24.29 1.07 -5.28
CA SER A 300 -24.89 2.20 -4.57
C SER A 300 -23.97 3.42 -4.41
N ASN A 301 -22.65 3.21 -4.49
CA ASN A 301 -21.62 4.26 -4.44
C ASN A 301 -21.29 4.87 -5.81
N PHE A 302 -21.83 4.35 -6.92
CA PHE A 302 -21.51 4.87 -8.24
C PHE A 302 -22.19 6.23 -8.48
N ASP A 303 -21.43 7.18 -9.01
CA ASP A 303 -21.94 8.43 -9.55
C ASP A 303 -21.77 8.42 -11.08
N THR A 304 -22.88 8.40 -11.81
CA THR A 304 -22.87 8.36 -13.28
C THR A 304 -23.21 9.71 -13.92
N SER A 305 -23.29 10.80 -13.14
CA SER A 305 -23.73 12.11 -13.63
C SER A 305 -22.87 12.68 -14.77
N LYS A 306 -21.57 12.35 -14.79
CA LYS A 306 -20.62 12.73 -15.84
C LYS A 306 -20.45 11.68 -16.94
N VAL A 307 -21.09 10.52 -16.83
CA VAL A 307 -20.93 9.43 -17.81
C VAL A 307 -21.63 9.81 -19.11
N ILE A 308 -20.85 9.85 -20.18
CA ILE A 308 -21.32 10.08 -21.55
C ILE A 308 -21.50 8.74 -22.25
N ASN A 309 -20.62 7.78 -21.95
CA ASN A 309 -20.47 6.53 -22.66
C ASN A 309 -20.74 5.32 -21.74
N MET A 310 -21.90 4.68 -21.89
CA MET A 310 -22.33 3.52 -21.08
C MET A 310 -22.79 2.31 -21.93
N GLY A 311 -23.14 2.57 -23.20
CA GLY A 311 -23.58 1.59 -24.18
C GLY A 311 -22.45 0.86 -24.93
N GLU A 312 -22.61 0.69 -26.23
CA GLU A 312 -21.86 -0.26 -27.06
C GLU A 312 -20.45 0.22 -27.45
N TYR A 313 -19.55 -0.75 -27.64
CA TYR A 313 -18.21 -0.53 -28.22
C TYR A 313 -18.22 -0.75 -29.75
N ASP A 314 -19.00 -1.73 -30.23
CA ASP A 314 -19.20 -2.08 -31.64
C ASP A 314 -20.70 -2.36 -31.89
N GLU A 315 -21.20 -1.96 -33.06
CA GLU A 315 -22.64 -1.96 -33.43
C GLU A 315 -23.33 -3.31 -33.17
N GLY A 316 -24.07 -3.42 -32.06
CA GLY A 316 -25.16 -4.39 -31.86
C GLY A 316 -24.99 -5.48 -30.79
N LEU A 317 -23.92 -5.52 -29.99
CA LEU A 317 -23.67 -6.63 -29.04
C LEU A 317 -23.20 -6.23 -27.62
N GLY A 318 -23.21 -4.95 -27.28
CA GLY A 318 -22.52 -4.43 -26.09
C GLY A 318 -23.39 -3.62 -25.11
N GLY A 319 -22.84 -3.35 -23.94
CA GLY A 319 -23.51 -2.61 -22.87
C GLY A 319 -22.90 -2.96 -21.54
N ILE A 320 -22.95 -2.04 -20.57
CA ILE A 320 -22.27 -2.21 -19.28
C ILE A 320 -22.56 -3.57 -18.60
N PHE A 321 -23.78 -4.12 -18.69
CA PHE A 321 -24.14 -5.44 -18.14
C PHE A 321 -24.58 -6.45 -19.21
N ALA A 322 -24.35 -6.15 -20.50
CA ALA A 322 -24.80 -7.04 -21.56
C ALA A 322 -24.22 -8.45 -21.37
N ASN A 323 -25.02 -9.49 -21.62
CA ASN A 323 -24.67 -10.90 -21.43
C ASN A 323 -24.31 -11.31 -19.98
N CYS A 324 -24.61 -10.51 -18.96
CA CYS A 324 -24.55 -10.94 -17.55
C CYS A 324 -25.74 -11.86 -17.19
N THR A 325 -25.72 -13.08 -17.70
CA THR A 325 -26.87 -14.00 -17.64
C THR A 325 -27.21 -14.49 -16.23
N SER A 326 -26.33 -14.39 -15.23
CA SER A 326 -26.60 -14.83 -13.85
C SER A 326 -27.15 -13.76 -12.91
N LEU A 327 -27.23 -12.49 -13.34
CA LEU A 327 -27.79 -11.42 -12.51
C LEU A 327 -29.28 -11.67 -12.27
N THR A 328 -29.70 -11.59 -11.01
CA THR A 328 -31.10 -11.82 -10.60
C THR A 328 -31.80 -10.54 -10.15
N SER A 329 -31.05 -9.59 -9.60
CA SER A 329 -31.52 -8.26 -9.22
C SER A 329 -30.42 -7.25 -9.52
N LEU A 330 -30.83 -6.06 -9.96
CA LEU A 330 -29.91 -4.95 -10.19
C LEU A 330 -30.55 -3.65 -9.69
N ASP A 331 -29.77 -2.89 -8.92
CA ASP A 331 -30.17 -1.58 -8.43
C ASP A 331 -29.37 -0.50 -9.16
N LEU A 332 -30.06 0.24 -10.04
CA LEU A 332 -29.52 1.37 -10.78
C LEU A 332 -30.20 2.68 -10.33
N SER A 333 -30.85 2.71 -9.17
CA SER A 333 -31.63 3.88 -8.71
C SER A 333 -30.78 5.13 -8.51
N ASN A 334 -29.47 4.98 -8.32
CA ASN A 334 -28.50 6.07 -8.25
C ASN A 334 -27.92 6.51 -9.61
N PHE A 335 -28.24 5.81 -10.71
CA PHE A 335 -27.69 6.12 -12.03
C PHE A 335 -28.46 7.26 -12.69
N ASN A 336 -27.82 8.44 -12.77
CA ASN A 336 -28.24 9.54 -13.63
C ASN A 336 -27.68 9.31 -15.04
N ILE A 337 -28.54 9.16 -16.03
CA ILE A 337 -28.12 8.90 -17.43
C ILE A 337 -28.52 10.01 -18.42
N SER A 338 -28.77 11.22 -17.90
CA SER A 338 -29.12 12.40 -18.72
C SER A 338 -28.07 12.76 -19.77
N SER A 339 -26.79 12.57 -19.45
CA SER A 339 -25.65 12.90 -20.29
C SER A 339 -25.26 11.80 -21.29
N THR A 340 -25.87 10.62 -21.19
CA THR A 340 -25.45 9.45 -21.98
C THR A 340 -25.90 9.53 -23.44
N THR A 341 -25.03 9.11 -24.36
CA THR A 341 -25.32 9.12 -25.81
C THR A 341 -25.82 7.77 -26.33
N ASP A 342 -25.51 6.68 -25.64
CA ASP A 342 -26.00 5.33 -25.96
C ASP A 342 -26.21 4.52 -24.67
N VAL A 343 -27.43 4.01 -24.50
CA VAL A 343 -27.87 3.17 -23.36
C VAL A 343 -28.83 2.06 -23.81
N LYS A 344 -29.07 1.88 -25.10
CA LYS A 344 -30.18 1.03 -25.58
C LYS A 344 -30.03 -0.42 -25.12
N ASN A 345 -28.80 -0.91 -25.11
CA ASN A 345 -28.46 -2.32 -24.88
C ASN A 345 -27.69 -2.57 -23.57
N ILE A 346 -27.76 -1.65 -22.58
CA ILE A 346 -27.02 -1.81 -21.31
C ILE A 346 -27.39 -3.06 -20.50
N LEU A 347 -28.56 -3.66 -20.76
CA LEU A 347 -29.08 -4.89 -20.14
C LEU A 347 -29.28 -6.03 -21.15
N LEU A 348 -28.71 -5.94 -22.35
CA LEU A 348 -28.90 -6.94 -23.42
C LEU A 348 -28.57 -8.34 -22.89
N ASN A 349 -29.48 -9.31 -23.10
CA ASN A 349 -29.31 -10.71 -22.67
C ASN A 349 -29.07 -10.95 -21.16
N CYS A 350 -29.45 -10.04 -20.26
CA CYS A 350 -29.54 -10.32 -18.82
C CYS A 350 -30.76 -11.22 -18.49
N THR A 351 -30.80 -12.42 -19.05
CA THR A 351 -31.99 -13.28 -19.13
C THR A 351 -32.54 -13.76 -17.79
N ASN A 352 -31.74 -13.83 -16.73
CA ASN A 352 -32.21 -14.21 -15.37
C ASN A 352 -32.59 -13.02 -14.47
N LEU A 353 -32.51 -11.78 -14.98
CA LEU A 353 -32.87 -10.60 -14.18
C LEU A 353 -34.38 -10.63 -13.86
N LEU A 354 -34.72 -10.61 -12.57
CA LEU A 354 -36.10 -10.66 -12.06
C LEU A 354 -36.55 -9.29 -11.54
N THR A 355 -35.66 -8.55 -10.90
CA THR A 355 -35.96 -7.25 -10.29
C THR A 355 -34.99 -6.20 -10.80
N LEU A 356 -35.51 -5.05 -11.21
CA LEU A 356 -34.72 -3.90 -11.64
C LEU A 356 -35.23 -2.64 -10.93
N TYR A 357 -34.34 -1.96 -10.22
CA TYR A 357 -34.54 -0.56 -9.83
C TYR A 357 -33.91 0.29 -10.93
N THR A 358 -34.72 1.05 -11.65
CA THR A 358 -34.30 1.66 -12.93
C THR A 358 -33.38 2.87 -12.71
N PRO A 359 -32.56 3.25 -13.69
CA PRO A 359 -31.92 4.57 -13.70
C PRO A 359 -32.96 5.70 -13.74
N TYR A 360 -32.50 6.92 -13.48
CA TYR A 360 -33.31 8.15 -13.59
C TYR A 360 -32.67 9.15 -14.57
N ASN A 361 -33.45 10.15 -14.96
CA ASN A 361 -33.17 11.06 -16.07
C ASN A 361 -32.86 10.31 -17.39
N VAL A 362 -33.68 9.32 -17.70
CA VAL A 362 -33.52 8.42 -18.85
C VAL A 362 -33.77 9.18 -20.16
N LYS A 363 -32.73 9.63 -20.86
CA LYS A 363 -32.88 10.39 -22.11
C LYS A 363 -33.27 9.53 -23.32
N LEU A 364 -32.82 8.28 -23.36
CA LEU A 364 -33.04 7.32 -24.44
C LEU A 364 -33.66 6.03 -23.90
N SER A 365 -34.53 5.37 -24.67
CA SER A 365 -35.21 4.14 -24.23
C SER A 365 -34.19 3.03 -23.99
N ILE A 366 -34.43 2.20 -22.97
CA ILE A 366 -33.59 1.04 -22.64
C ILE A 366 -34.38 -0.24 -22.90
N ASN A 367 -33.80 -1.17 -23.65
CA ASN A 367 -34.41 -2.48 -23.88
C ASN A 367 -34.40 -3.30 -22.58
N LEU A 368 -35.56 -3.82 -22.19
CA LEU A 368 -35.66 -4.71 -21.03
C LEU A 368 -35.38 -6.16 -21.46
N PRO A 369 -34.59 -6.93 -20.69
CA PRO A 369 -34.20 -8.27 -21.08
C PRO A 369 -35.35 -9.27 -20.93
N THR A 370 -35.55 -10.12 -21.94
CA THR A 370 -36.50 -11.24 -21.94
C THR A 370 -35.76 -12.54 -22.26
N ALA A 371 -36.00 -13.60 -21.50
CA ALA A 371 -35.49 -14.94 -21.79
C ALA A 371 -36.42 -15.71 -22.75
N THR A 372 -37.73 -15.46 -22.64
CA THR A 372 -38.75 -16.06 -23.51
C THR A 372 -39.69 -15.01 -24.08
N PRO A 373 -40.35 -15.27 -25.23
CA PRO A 373 -41.38 -14.36 -25.76
C PRO A 373 -42.57 -14.11 -24.82
N THR A 374 -42.74 -14.96 -23.80
CA THR A 374 -43.80 -14.81 -22.78
C THR A 374 -43.40 -13.93 -21.61
N ASP A 375 -42.12 -13.57 -21.47
CA ASP A 375 -41.66 -12.71 -20.38
C ASP A 375 -42.25 -11.31 -20.50
N LYS A 376 -42.77 -10.80 -19.38
CA LYS A 376 -43.33 -9.45 -19.27
C LYS A 376 -42.74 -8.74 -18.07
N TRP A 377 -42.39 -7.46 -18.23
CA TRP A 377 -41.98 -6.61 -17.13
C TRP A 377 -43.18 -5.80 -16.62
N TYR A 378 -43.38 -5.82 -15.30
CA TYR A 378 -44.49 -5.16 -14.62
C TYR A 378 -43.97 -4.03 -13.73
N ARG A 379 -44.67 -2.89 -13.76
CA ARG A 379 -44.57 -1.85 -12.73
C ARG A 379 -45.34 -2.26 -11.48
N SER A 380 -45.16 -1.53 -10.38
CA SER A 380 -45.89 -1.70 -9.12
C SER A 380 -47.41 -1.55 -9.27
N ASP A 381 -47.88 -0.75 -10.23
CA ASP A 381 -49.30 -0.58 -10.57
C ASP A 381 -49.86 -1.70 -11.46
N GLY A 382 -49.05 -2.69 -11.85
CA GLY A 382 -49.43 -3.80 -12.71
C GLY A 382 -49.30 -3.52 -14.22
N THR A 383 -48.87 -2.32 -14.62
CA THR A 383 -48.66 -1.97 -16.03
C THR A 383 -47.53 -2.80 -16.63
N VAL A 384 -47.78 -3.40 -17.79
CA VAL A 384 -46.77 -4.13 -18.57
C VAL A 384 -45.97 -3.14 -19.42
N ILE A 385 -44.64 -3.23 -19.37
CA ILE A 385 -43.73 -2.47 -20.24
C ILE A 385 -42.75 -3.40 -20.96
N THR A 386 -42.36 -3.04 -22.18
CA THR A 386 -41.41 -3.82 -23.01
C THR A 386 -40.05 -3.13 -23.14
N GLU A 387 -40.03 -1.82 -22.92
CA GLU A 387 -38.82 -0.99 -22.83
C GLU A 387 -38.99 0.00 -21.68
N LEU A 388 -37.88 0.45 -21.10
CA LEU A 388 -37.88 1.57 -20.17
C LEU A 388 -38.16 2.85 -20.98
N PRO A 389 -39.25 3.58 -20.69
CA PRO A 389 -39.61 4.76 -21.47
C PRO A 389 -38.61 5.91 -21.24
N GLN A 390 -38.43 6.71 -22.29
CA GLN A 390 -37.67 7.97 -22.23
C GLN A 390 -38.31 8.98 -21.28
N ASN A 391 -37.51 9.94 -20.84
CA ASN A 391 -37.85 11.03 -19.93
C ASN A 391 -38.35 10.55 -18.56
N LEU A 392 -37.88 9.39 -18.12
CA LEU A 392 -38.11 8.93 -16.76
C LEU A 392 -37.23 9.73 -15.80
N ASN A 393 -37.84 10.67 -15.07
CA ASN A 393 -37.13 11.61 -14.18
C ASN A 393 -36.89 11.06 -12.76
N TYR A 394 -37.31 9.83 -12.48
CA TYR A 394 -37.18 9.17 -11.17
C TYR A 394 -37.05 7.64 -11.34
N SER A 395 -36.39 6.97 -10.40
CA SER A 395 -36.26 5.51 -10.44
C SER A 395 -37.61 4.83 -10.13
N ILE A 396 -37.92 3.75 -10.84
CA ILE A 396 -39.08 2.88 -10.58
C ILE A 396 -38.62 1.44 -10.37
N VAL A 397 -39.46 0.64 -9.70
CA VAL A 397 -39.21 -0.80 -9.52
C VAL A 397 -39.96 -1.59 -10.57
N LEU A 398 -39.25 -2.46 -11.27
CA LEU A 398 -39.80 -3.37 -12.26
C LEU A 398 -39.61 -4.81 -11.81
N GLY A 399 -40.65 -5.62 -11.95
CA GLY A 399 -40.63 -7.07 -11.73
C GLY A 399 -40.88 -7.83 -13.03
N LYS A 400 -40.03 -8.80 -13.37
CA LYS A 400 -40.24 -9.68 -14.53
C LYS A 400 -41.12 -10.85 -14.13
N ASN A 401 -42.26 -11.00 -14.80
CA ASN A 401 -43.27 -12.04 -14.55
C ASN A 401 -43.98 -11.95 -13.18
N TYR A 402 -43.84 -10.85 -12.45
CA TYR A 402 -44.60 -10.57 -11.22
C TYR A 402 -44.78 -9.06 -11.04
N VAL A 403 -45.89 -8.66 -10.39
CA VAL A 403 -46.12 -7.27 -9.98
C VAL A 403 -45.39 -7.03 -8.65
N PRO A 404 -44.38 -6.14 -8.59
CA PRO A 404 -43.67 -5.85 -7.34
C PRO A 404 -44.61 -5.25 -6.28
N GLN A 405 -44.61 -5.82 -5.06
CA GLN A 405 -45.44 -5.34 -3.96
C GLN A 405 -44.76 -4.19 -3.18
N GLY A 406 -45.37 -3.02 -3.20
CA GLY A 406 -44.96 -1.85 -2.42
C GLY A 406 -45.65 -0.59 -2.93
N ASN A 407 -45.91 0.38 -2.05
CA ASN A 407 -46.17 1.76 -2.49
C ASN A 407 -44.93 2.20 -3.30
N GLU A 408 -45.11 2.92 -4.41
CA GLU A 408 -43.98 3.67 -4.99
C GLU A 408 -43.34 4.42 -3.83
N PRO A 409 -42.04 4.23 -3.55
CA PRO A 409 -41.40 4.93 -2.44
C PRO A 409 -41.70 6.41 -2.64
N GLU A 410 -42.24 7.08 -1.62
CA GLU A 410 -42.32 8.54 -1.65
C GLU A 410 -40.97 9.05 -2.12
N GLN A 411 -40.98 9.98 -3.09
CA GLN A 411 -39.75 10.52 -3.65
C GLN A 411 -38.92 11.06 -2.48
N THR A 412 -37.91 10.28 -2.11
CA THR A 412 -37.05 10.57 -1.00
C THR A 412 -35.67 10.81 -1.54
N PHE A 413 -35.14 11.96 -1.20
CA PHE A 413 -33.84 12.41 -1.57
C PHE A 413 -32.87 12.11 -0.44
N THR A 414 -31.62 11.95 -0.83
CA THR A 414 -30.49 11.84 0.06
C THR A 414 -29.63 13.07 -0.12
N VAL A 415 -29.33 13.74 0.99
CA VAL A 415 -28.26 14.72 1.04
C VAL A 415 -27.04 14.04 1.66
N THR A 416 -26.03 13.86 0.84
CA THR A 416 -24.73 13.33 1.23
C THR A 416 -23.79 14.48 1.55
N PHE A 417 -22.90 14.27 2.50
CA PHE A 417 -21.91 15.27 2.92
C PHE A 417 -20.53 14.71 2.62
N ASP A 418 -19.88 15.26 1.61
CA ASP A 418 -18.49 14.97 1.30
C ASP A 418 -17.63 15.98 2.05
N THR A 419 -16.96 15.51 3.09
CA THR A 419 -16.11 16.35 3.92
C THR A 419 -14.71 16.56 3.37
N GLN A 420 -14.40 16.06 2.16
CA GLN A 420 -13.10 16.16 1.51
C GLN A 420 -11.98 15.73 2.48
N ASP A 421 -11.97 14.46 2.91
CA ASP A 421 -11.04 13.92 3.93
C ASP A 421 -11.24 14.42 5.38
N GLY A 422 -12.36 15.07 5.67
CA GLY A 422 -12.76 15.46 7.02
C GLY A 422 -13.51 14.37 7.81
N GLU A 423 -14.10 14.74 8.95
CA GLU A 423 -14.96 13.86 9.75
C GLU A 423 -16.09 13.26 8.90
N VAL A 424 -16.33 11.95 9.00
CA VAL A 424 -17.39 11.28 8.22
C VAL A 424 -18.75 11.65 8.79
N ILE A 425 -19.61 12.21 7.94
CA ILE A 425 -20.97 12.61 8.30
C ILE A 425 -21.94 11.64 7.64
N ALA A 426 -22.84 11.07 8.46
CA ALA A 426 -23.88 10.19 7.93
C ALA A 426 -24.79 10.98 6.97
N PRO A 427 -25.15 10.41 5.81
CA PRO A 427 -26.09 11.05 4.88
C PRO A 427 -27.47 11.20 5.53
N VAL A 428 -28.18 12.25 5.16
CA VAL A 428 -29.59 12.41 5.55
C VAL A 428 -30.43 11.84 4.43
N THR A 429 -31.06 10.70 4.70
CA THR A 429 -31.88 9.94 3.73
C THR A 429 -33.37 10.13 4.04
N GLY A 430 -34.24 9.79 3.08
CA GLY A 430 -35.69 9.77 3.33
C GLY A 430 -36.40 11.13 3.16
N LEU A 431 -35.83 12.09 2.41
CA LEU A 431 -36.28 13.49 2.37
C LEU A 431 -37.23 13.79 1.20
N THR A 432 -38.42 14.36 1.41
CA THR A 432 -39.30 14.73 0.30
C THR A 432 -38.91 16.05 -0.37
N ALA A 433 -39.30 16.27 -1.63
CA ALA A 433 -39.07 17.52 -2.36
C ALA A 433 -39.59 18.74 -1.57
N GLY A 434 -38.76 19.75 -1.39
CA GLY A 434 -39.07 20.94 -0.60
C GLY A 434 -38.78 20.81 0.90
N SER A 435 -38.37 19.63 1.38
CA SER A 435 -37.88 19.47 2.75
C SER A 435 -36.62 20.30 2.97
N THR A 436 -36.52 21.00 4.10
CA THR A 436 -35.29 21.68 4.52
C THR A 436 -34.52 20.83 5.52
N ILE A 437 -33.24 20.57 5.24
CA ILE A 437 -32.31 19.97 6.20
C ILE A 437 -31.42 21.04 6.83
N THR A 438 -30.93 20.80 8.04
CA THR A 438 -29.88 21.63 8.65
C THR A 438 -28.52 21.13 8.19
N LEU A 439 -27.68 22.05 7.73
CA LEU A 439 -26.33 21.73 7.31
C LEU A 439 -25.46 21.41 8.53
N PRO A 440 -24.60 20.37 8.48
CA PRO A 440 -23.67 20.08 9.55
C PRO A 440 -22.72 21.26 9.75
N THR A 441 -22.46 21.59 11.01
CA THR A 441 -21.56 22.69 11.41
C THR A 441 -20.52 22.18 12.39
N GLY A 442 -19.34 22.79 12.43
CA GLY A 442 -18.27 22.36 13.34
C GLY A 442 -17.57 21.06 12.93
N ILE A 443 -17.68 20.71 11.64
CA ILE A 443 -17.00 19.57 11.04
C ILE A 443 -15.51 19.89 10.91
N THR A 444 -14.65 18.88 11.09
CA THR A 444 -13.20 19.09 11.13
C THR A 444 -12.49 18.34 10.02
N LYS A 445 -11.55 19.00 9.33
CA LYS A 445 -10.52 18.40 8.47
C LYS A 445 -9.16 18.82 9.01
N ASP A 446 -8.27 17.85 9.20
CA ASP A 446 -6.95 18.09 9.80
C ASP A 446 -6.15 19.10 8.98
N GLY A 447 -5.82 20.26 9.58
CA GLY A 447 -5.01 21.32 8.94
C GLY A 447 -5.81 22.35 8.14
N TYR A 448 -7.14 22.35 8.20
CA TYR A 448 -7.97 23.27 7.41
C TYR A 448 -9.12 23.90 8.23
N LEU A 449 -9.47 25.14 7.88
CA LEU A 449 -10.66 25.86 8.34
C LEU A 449 -11.84 25.56 7.42
N PHE A 450 -12.98 25.17 7.99
CA PHE A 450 -14.21 24.95 7.22
C PHE A 450 -14.75 26.27 6.67
N ASP A 451 -14.71 26.45 5.35
CA ASP A 451 -15.20 27.65 4.68
C ASP A 451 -16.72 27.62 4.44
N GLY A 452 -17.29 26.44 4.23
CA GLY A 452 -18.72 26.25 4.02
C GLY A 452 -19.05 25.02 3.19
N TRP A 453 -20.35 24.80 2.98
CA TRP A 453 -20.84 23.77 2.09
C TRP A 453 -21.06 24.35 0.69
N TYR A 454 -20.56 23.65 -0.31
CA TYR A 454 -20.62 24.02 -1.72
C TYR A 454 -21.28 22.92 -2.53
N THR A 455 -21.78 23.27 -3.72
CA THR A 455 -22.40 22.33 -4.64
C THR A 455 -21.39 21.52 -5.47
N GLN A 456 -20.09 21.81 -5.36
CA GLN A 456 -18.99 21.15 -6.07
C GLN A 456 -17.75 21.03 -5.17
N PRO A 457 -16.82 20.07 -5.40
CA PRO A 457 -15.62 19.86 -4.58
C PRO A 457 -14.56 20.97 -4.71
N GLU A 458 -14.40 21.59 -5.89
CA GLU A 458 -13.60 22.80 -6.11
C GLU A 458 -14.45 23.81 -6.92
N GLY A 459 -14.56 25.05 -6.46
CA GLY A 459 -15.53 26.03 -7.01
C GLY A 459 -17.00 25.76 -6.67
N GLY A 460 -17.92 26.23 -7.51
CA GLY A 460 -19.38 26.08 -7.32
C GLY A 460 -20.03 27.16 -6.45
N ASP A 461 -21.36 27.07 -6.33
CA ASP A 461 -22.14 28.01 -5.53
C ASP A 461 -22.05 27.63 -4.04
N LYS A 462 -21.68 28.61 -3.21
CA LYS A 462 -21.70 28.48 -1.75
C LYS A 462 -23.15 28.44 -1.26
N ILE A 463 -23.48 27.47 -0.39
CA ILE A 463 -24.80 27.45 0.25
C ILE A 463 -24.85 28.55 1.32
N GLU A 464 -25.52 29.65 0.99
CA GLU A 464 -25.72 30.79 1.89
C GLU A 464 -26.79 30.45 2.96
N GLY A 465 -26.36 30.03 4.16
CA GLY A 465 -27.24 29.78 5.31
C GLY A 465 -26.93 28.50 6.10
N SER A 466 -27.74 28.20 7.12
CA SER A 466 -27.60 26.99 7.97
C SER A 466 -28.48 25.81 7.52
N THR A 467 -29.23 25.98 6.43
CA THR A 467 -30.18 24.98 5.94
C THR A 467 -30.10 24.84 4.43
N TYR A 468 -30.37 23.65 3.92
CA TYR A 468 -30.47 23.36 2.49
C TYR A 468 -31.87 22.84 2.16
N THR A 469 -32.50 23.41 1.12
CA THR A 469 -33.82 22.96 0.63
C THR A 469 -33.61 21.87 -0.41
N VAL A 470 -34.16 20.70 -0.11
CA VAL A 470 -33.92 19.47 -0.85
C VAL A 470 -34.86 19.42 -2.06
N THR A 471 -34.30 19.52 -3.26
CA THR A 471 -35.06 19.41 -4.52
C THR A 471 -34.67 18.17 -5.33
N GLN A 472 -33.53 17.55 -5.00
CA GLN A 472 -32.96 16.37 -5.64
C GLN A 472 -31.95 15.69 -4.69
N ASN A 473 -31.46 14.50 -5.06
CA ASN A 473 -30.27 13.91 -4.45
C ASN A 473 -29.08 14.84 -4.70
N ILE A 474 -28.32 15.16 -3.65
CA ILE A 474 -27.17 16.05 -3.79
C ILE A 474 -26.07 15.64 -2.82
N THR A 475 -24.82 15.76 -3.26
CA THR A 475 -23.67 15.78 -2.39
C THR A 475 -23.27 17.24 -2.16
N LEU A 476 -23.25 17.66 -0.91
CA LEU A 476 -22.68 18.94 -0.53
C LEU A 476 -21.24 18.71 -0.11
N TYR A 477 -20.35 19.55 -0.65
CA TYR A 477 -18.91 19.43 -0.46
C TYR A 477 -18.43 20.44 0.56
N ALA A 478 -17.68 19.96 1.54
CA ALA A 478 -17.03 20.85 2.48
C ALA A 478 -15.85 21.52 1.79
N HIS A 479 -15.89 22.85 1.68
CA HIS A 479 -14.71 23.59 1.28
C HIS A 479 -13.91 24.00 2.49
N TRP A 480 -12.62 24.04 2.26
CA TRP A 480 -11.63 24.14 3.30
C TRP A 480 -10.63 25.21 2.90
N ILE A 481 -10.45 26.20 3.77
CA ILE A 481 -9.34 27.14 3.67
C ILE A 481 -8.17 26.49 4.41
N LEU A 482 -7.01 26.36 3.77
CA LEU A 482 -5.77 25.94 4.44
C LEU A 482 -5.57 26.78 5.70
N ALA A 483 -5.50 26.12 6.86
CA ALA A 483 -5.25 26.80 8.12
C ALA A 483 -3.74 27.04 8.24
N ASP A 484 -3.22 27.99 7.45
CA ASP A 484 -1.80 28.33 7.26
C ASP A 484 -0.87 27.10 7.17
N ASP A 485 -0.44 26.85 5.93
CA ASP A 485 0.52 25.85 5.49
C ASP A 485 1.76 25.77 6.42
N ASP A 486 1.92 24.61 7.06
CA ASP A 486 3.19 24.11 7.60
C ASP A 486 3.07 22.57 7.73
N ASN A 487 2.75 21.90 6.62
CA ASN A 487 2.93 20.44 6.51
C ASN A 487 4.32 20.14 5.91
N GLU A 488 5.36 20.73 6.51
CA GLU A 488 6.71 20.20 6.38
C GLU A 488 6.74 18.82 7.03
N ASN A 489 7.06 17.79 6.25
CA ASN A 489 7.79 16.63 6.76
C ASN A 489 9.05 17.19 7.46
N PRO A 490 9.16 17.20 8.81
CA PRO A 490 10.10 18.12 9.44
C PRO A 490 11.57 17.73 9.35
N GLY A 491 11.90 16.69 8.58
CA GLY A 491 13.20 16.07 8.69
C GLY A 491 13.46 15.57 10.11
N ASP A 492 14.72 15.28 10.40
CA ASP A 492 15.18 14.56 11.59
C ASP A 492 14.52 14.99 12.93
N GLY A 493 13.69 14.11 13.52
CA GLY A 493 13.08 14.35 14.83
C GLY A 493 11.99 13.36 15.26
N LEU A 494 11.57 13.46 16.54
CA LEU A 494 10.41 12.74 17.08
C LEU A 494 9.15 13.59 16.90
N TRP A 495 8.05 12.99 16.44
CA TRP A 495 6.76 13.66 16.28
C TRP A 495 5.62 12.75 16.74
N ILE A 496 4.41 13.31 16.87
CA ILE A 496 3.23 12.55 17.27
C ILE A 496 2.12 12.67 16.23
N SER A 497 1.32 11.62 16.11
CA SER A 497 0.09 11.60 15.29
C SER A 497 -1.09 11.06 16.10
N GLY A 498 -2.30 11.21 15.56
CA GLY A 498 -3.54 10.74 16.19
C GLY A 498 -4.16 11.73 17.19
N VAL A 499 -3.68 12.98 17.19
CA VAL A 499 -4.29 14.10 17.92
C VAL A 499 -4.90 15.05 16.89
N ASN A 500 -6.22 15.22 16.93
CA ASN A 500 -6.95 16.16 16.09
C ASN A 500 -6.53 17.59 16.48
N LYS A 501 -5.88 18.30 15.55
CA LYS A 501 -5.39 19.68 15.78
C LYS A 501 -6.54 20.71 15.78
N ALA A 502 -7.66 20.42 15.13
CA ALA A 502 -8.88 21.24 15.18
C ALA A 502 -9.60 21.12 16.53
N GLY A 503 -9.17 20.20 17.40
CA GLY A 503 -9.73 19.98 18.73
C GLY A 503 -10.84 18.92 18.74
N TYR A 504 -11.44 18.72 19.90
CA TYR A 504 -12.49 17.72 20.13
C TYR A 504 -13.71 18.38 20.76
N THR A 505 -14.91 18.03 20.33
CA THR A 505 -16.12 18.56 20.97
C THR A 505 -16.29 17.96 22.36
N TYR A 506 -16.61 18.80 23.34
CA TYR A 506 -16.92 18.43 24.72
C TYR A 506 -17.92 17.28 24.77
N THR A 507 -17.63 16.18 25.48
CA THR A 507 -18.46 14.96 25.50
C THR A 507 -19.10 14.64 26.85
N GLY A 508 -18.75 15.39 27.89
CA GLY A 508 -19.10 15.07 29.28
C GLY A 508 -18.23 14.01 29.97
N ASP A 509 -17.41 13.25 29.22
CA ASP A 509 -16.43 12.30 29.72
C ASP A 509 -14.99 12.74 29.39
N LYS A 510 -13.98 12.04 29.94
CA LYS A 510 -12.57 12.29 29.60
C LYS A 510 -12.32 11.98 28.11
N ILE A 511 -11.79 12.95 27.37
CA ILE A 511 -11.34 12.78 25.98
C ILE A 511 -9.90 12.27 26.02
N ILE A 512 -9.67 11.06 25.52
CA ILE A 512 -8.36 10.41 25.53
C ILE A 512 -8.03 10.04 24.08
N PRO A 513 -7.44 10.97 23.31
CA PRO A 513 -6.98 10.70 21.96
C PRO A 513 -6.04 9.49 21.91
N THR A 514 -6.04 8.74 20.81
CA THR A 514 -5.04 7.69 20.61
C THR A 514 -3.80 8.33 20.00
N VAL A 515 -2.73 8.44 20.77
CA VAL A 515 -1.48 9.06 20.32
C VAL A 515 -0.51 7.98 19.86
N THR A 516 0.05 8.16 18.66
CA THR A 516 1.20 7.39 18.19
C THR A 516 2.41 8.32 18.14
N VAL A 517 3.50 7.92 18.79
CA VAL A 517 4.79 8.64 18.70
C VAL A 517 5.60 8.01 17.60
N TRP A 518 6.22 8.83 16.76
CA TRP A 518 7.01 8.43 15.61
C TRP A 518 8.44 8.94 15.74
N ASP A 519 9.39 8.15 15.26
CA ASP A 519 10.73 8.60 14.89
C ASP A 519 10.87 8.52 13.36
N LYS A 520 10.97 9.67 12.69
CA LYS A 520 10.86 9.76 11.22
C LYS A 520 9.57 9.06 10.74
N THR A 521 9.67 7.93 10.05
CA THR A 521 8.53 7.13 9.56
C THR A 521 8.23 5.91 10.44
N THR A 522 8.97 5.70 11.53
CA THR A 522 8.85 4.49 12.37
C THR A 522 8.00 4.76 13.62
N PRO A 523 6.90 4.03 13.85
CA PRO A 523 6.08 4.20 15.04
C PRO A 523 6.73 3.53 16.26
N LEU A 524 6.72 4.22 17.39
CA LEU A 524 7.30 3.77 18.65
C LEU A 524 6.28 3.01 19.52
N THR A 525 6.77 2.20 20.47
CA THR A 525 5.93 1.37 21.34
C THR A 525 5.69 2.03 22.71
N GLU A 526 4.42 2.28 23.05
CA GLU A 526 4.04 2.79 24.38
C GLU A 526 4.46 1.81 25.50
N LYS A 527 4.87 2.37 26.65
CA LYS A 527 5.47 1.75 27.85
C LYS A 527 6.93 1.27 27.69
N THR A 528 7.34 0.91 26.49
CA THR A 528 8.72 0.51 26.15
C THR A 528 9.58 1.73 25.78
N ASP A 529 9.16 2.46 24.74
CA ASP A 529 9.90 3.58 24.15
C ASP A 529 9.43 4.93 24.68
N TYR A 530 8.19 5.02 25.17
CA TYR A 530 7.63 6.22 25.79
C TYR A 530 6.45 5.90 26.72
N THR A 531 5.95 6.89 27.48
CA THR A 531 4.68 6.83 28.22
C THR A 531 3.87 8.11 28.00
N ILE A 532 2.54 8.02 28.01
CA ILE A 532 1.63 9.16 27.82
C ILE A 532 0.86 9.47 29.11
N ALA A 533 0.64 10.76 29.38
CA ALA A 533 -0.26 11.25 30.41
C ALA A 533 -1.16 12.39 29.89
N TYR A 534 -2.41 12.46 30.37
CA TYR A 534 -3.39 13.48 29.97
C TYR A 534 -3.79 14.36 31.16
N LYS A 535 -4.04 15.66 30.91
CA LYS A 535 -4.55 16.61 31.91
C LYS A 535 -5.55 17.57 31.27
N ASN A 536 -6.49 18.09 32.07
CA ASN A 536 -7.55 19.02 31.65
C ASN A 536 -8.45 18.51 30.51
N ASN A 537 -8.54 17.20 30.32
CA ASN A 537 -9.15 16.57 29.16
C ASN A 537 -10.62 16.20 29.36
N THR A 538 -11.42 17.04 30.02
CA THR A 538 -12.84 16.74 30.29
C THR A 538 -13.76 17.90 29.95
N ASN A 539 -13.43 19.12 30.37
CA ASN A 539 -14.22 20.31 30.09
C ASN A 539 -13.71 20.99 28.81
N ALA A 540 -14.55 21.85 28.22
CA ALA A 540 -14.13 22.70 27.12
C ALA A 540 -12.98 23.63 27.55
N GLY A 541 -12.05 23.87 26.63
CA GLY A 541 -10.80 24.60 26.84
C GLY A 541 -9.57 23.79 26.44
N LYS A 542 -8.39 24.25 26.85
CA LYS A 542 -7.10 23.62 26.50
C LYS A 542 -6.79 22.40 27.37
N ALA A 543 -6.75 21.23 26.75
CA ALA A 543 -6.26 19.99 27.34
C ALA A 543 -4.81 19.73 26.96
N THR A 544 -4.10 18.91 27.73
CA THR A 544 -2.68 18.61 27.48
C THR A 544 -2.39 17.12 27.42
N ILE A 545 -1.51 16.74 26.49
CA ILE A 545 -0.92 15.41 26.34
C ILE A 545 0.55 15.53 26.64
N THR A 546 1.06 14.68 27.54
CA THR A 546 2.47 14.67 27.91
C THR A 546 3.10 13.35 27.51
N VAL A 547 4.09 13.39 26.63
CA VAL A 547 4.87 12.23 26.18
C VAL A 547 6.22 12.25 26.91
N THR A 548 6.61 11.12 27.50
CA THR A 548 7.91 10.95 28.18
C THR A 548 8.66 9.79 27.56
N GLY A 549 9.86 10.03 27.04
CA GLY A 549 10.70 9.02 26.38
C GLY A 549 11.31 8.03 27.37
N LYS A 550 11.48 6.78 26.92
CA LYS A 550 12.06 5.65 27.66
C LYS A 550 12.97 4.83 26.74
N GLY A 551 13.83 3.99 27.33
CA GLY A 551 14.74 3.13 26.58
C GLY A 551 15.81 3.90 25.79
N ASN A 552 15.75 3.81 24.46
CA ASN A 552 16.63 4.53 23.53
C ASN A 552 16.33 6.03 23.43
N TYR A 553 15.15 6.43 23.91
CA TYR A 553 14.66 7.81 23.87
C TYR A 553 14.72 8.43 25.26
N SER A 554 14.89 9.76 25.31
CA SER A 554 14.90 10.52 26.57
C SER A 554 14.25 11.89 26.39
N GLY A 555 13.84 12.50 27.50
CA GLY A 555 13.16 13.80 27.53
C GLY A 555 11.63 13.68 27.67
N LYS A 556 10.97 14.84 27.71
CA LYS A 556 9.54 14.97 27.96
C LYS A 556 9.01 16.18 27.22
N GLU A 557 7.85 16.05 26.59
CA GLU A 557 7.15 17.17 25.96
C GLU A 557 5.66 17.15 26.26
N THR A 558 5.07 18.33 26.25
CA THR A 558 3.64 18.55 26.45
C THR A 558 3.05 19.23 25.22
N PHE A 559 2.06 18.59 24.63
CA PHE A 559 1.22 19.11 23.56
C PHE A 559 -0.10 19.56 24.12
N THR A 560 -0.71 20.55 23.47
CA THR A 560 -2.09 20.94 23.76
C THR A 560 -3.01 20.47 22.66
N PHE A 561 -4.25 20.13 23.03
CA PHE A 561 -5.36 20.03 22.09
C PHE A 561 -6.55 20.79 22.67
N ASP A 562 -7.36 21.35 21.80
CA ASP A 562 -8.53 22.10 22.21
C ASP A 562 -9.72 21.15 22.43
N ILE A 563 -10.52 21.45 23.44
CA ILE A 563 -11.85 20.86 23.60
C ILE A 563 -12.86 21.97 23.36
N THR A 564 -13.58 21.90 22.26
CA THR A 564 -14.58 22.91 21.90
C THR A 564 -15.87 22.67 22.69
N PRO A 565 -16.59 23.73 23.11
CA PRO A 565 -17.90 23.58 23.72
C PRO A 565 -18.90 22.89 22.77
N ALA A 566 -19.80 22.06 23.31
CA ALA A 566 -20.85 21.42 22.52
C ALA A 566 -21.94 22.43 22.13
N ASN A 567 -22.52 22.30 20.93
CA ASN A 567 -23.52 23.26 20.46
C ASN A 567 -24.90 22.91 21.03
N MET A 568 -25.54 23.90 21.66
CA MET A 568 -26.89 23.76 22.21
C MET A 568 -27.94 23.39 21.14
N GLU A 569 -27.75 23.83 19.90
CA GLU A 569 -28.72 23.63 18.83
C GLU A 569 -28.75 22.19 18.34
N SER A 570 -27.60 21.62 17.97
CA SER A 570 -27.48 20.29 17.39
C SER A 570 -27.40 19.17 18.43
N ASP A 571 -26.69 19.39 19.54
CA ASP A 571 -26.22 18.28 20.36
C ASP A 571 -27.03 18.06 21.65
N VAL A 572 -27.74 19.09 22.10
CA VAL A 572 -28.53 19.09 23.33
C VAL A 572 -29.97 18.75 23.01
N TYR A 573 -30.53 17.74 23.65
CA TYR A 573 -31.96 17.41 23.50
C TYR A 573 -32.76 17.89 24.71
N ALA A 574 -34.01 18.26 24.46
CA ALA A 574 -34.91 18.80 25.45
C ALA A 574 -36.12 17.89 25.59
N ASP A 575 -36.55 17.71 26.83
CA ASP A 575 -37.83 17.09 27.11
C ASP A 575 -38.99 18.06 26.82
N THR A 576 -40.19 17.52 26.53
CA THR A 576 -41.42 18.32 26.41
C THR A 576 -41.55 19.33 27.56
N PHE A 577 -41.78 20.59 27.19
CA PHE A 577 -41.61 21.75 28.06
C PHE A 577 -42.93 22.49 28.26
N TYR A 578 -43.47 22.46 29.48
CA TYR A 578 -44.81 22.95 29.80
C TYR A 578 -44.81 24.04 30.89
N VAL A 579 -45.82 24.90 30.86
CA VAL A 579 -46.17 25.83 31.96
C VAL A 579 -47.66 25.79 32.26
N LYS A 580 -48.03 25.86 33.54
CA LYS A 580 -49.44 25.97 33.94
C LYS A 580 -49.94 27.39 33.73
N ILE A 581 -51.06 27.59 33.03
CA ILE A 581 -51.67 28.90 32.81
C ILE A 581 -51.96 29.61 34.15
N ASN A 582 -51.51 30.85 34.28
CA ASN A 582 -51.76 31.71 35.45
C ASN A 582 -51.77 33.19 35.04
N ALA A 583 -52.92 33.84 35.19
CA ALA A 583 -53.11 35.24 34.76
C ALA A 583 -52.58 36.29 35.75
N LYS A 584 -52.16 35.90 36.97
CA LYS A 584 -51.78 36.85 38.05
C LYS A 584 -50.31 36.77 38.47
N LYS A 585 -49.60 35.68 38.13
CA LYS A 585 -48.23 35.44 38.60
C LYS A 585 -47.30 35.09 37.44
N ALA A 586 -46.17 35.79 37.39
CA ALA A 586 -45.07 35.48 36.48
C ALA A 586 -44.50 34.08 36.78
N GLN A 587 -44.27 33.29 35.73
CA GLN A 587 -43.70 31.95 35.79
C GLN A 587 -42.47 31.89 34.88
N LYS A 588 -41.38 31.35 35.39
CA LYS A 588 -40.14 31.14 34.62
C LYS A 588 -39.73 29.66 34.73
N PRO A 589 -40.45 28.75 34.05
CA PRO A 589 -40.17 27.31 34.12
C PRO A 589 -38.82 26.99 33.48
N VAL A 590 -38.07 26.06 34.04
CA VAL A 590 -36.77 25.62 33.50
C VAL A 590 -36.97 24.30 32.76
N PRO A 591 -36.59 24.18 31.48
CA PRO A 591 -36.70 22.90 30.76
C PRO A 591 -35.69 21.90 31.29
N GLU A 592 -36.04 20.61 31.22
CA GLU A 592 -35.05 19.55 31.40
C GLU A 592 -34.31 19.32 30.10
N LEU A 593 -33.02 19.68 30.10
CA LEU A 593 -32.11 19.50 28.98
C LEU A 593 -31.09 18.44 29.32
N TYR A 594 -30.66 17.73 28.29
CA TYR A 594 -29.68 16.68 28.43
C TYR A 594 -28.69 16.72 27.27
N TYR A 595 -27.43 16.44 27.61
CA TYR A 595 -26.34 16.25 26.67
C TYR A 595 -25.60 14.97 27.03
N MET A 596 -25.45 14.04 26.09
CA MET A 596 -24.82 12.72 26.34
C MET A 596 -25.36 12.10 27.65
N GLY A 597 -26.69 12.03 27.78
CA GLY A 597 -27.39 11.50 28.94
C GLY A 597 -27.26 12.29 30.25
N THR A 598 -26.48 13.38 30.28
CA THR A 598 -26.24 14.20 31.46
C THR A 598 -27.20 15.38 31.51
N LYS A 599 -27.93 15.52 32.62
CA LYS A 599 -28.86 16.65 32.84
C LYS A 599 -28.09 17.96 32.99
N LEU A 600 -28.43 18.94 32.15
CA LEU A 600 -27.82 20.27 32.18
C LEU A 600 -28.45 21.15 33.27
N LYS A 601 -27.65 22.03 33.85
CA LYS A 601 -28.05 22.91 34.95
C LYS A 601 -28.21 24.36 34.47
N ASN A 602 -29.38 24.94 34.76
CA ASN A 602 -29.64 26.36 34.52
C ASN A 602 -28.62 27.24 35.28
N ASN A 603 -28.21 28.34 34.66
CA ASN A 603 -27.16 29.29 35.06
C ASN A 603 -25.72 28.76 35.08
N LYS A 604 -25.51 27.45 35.03
CA LYS A 604 -24.19 26.82 34.90
C LYS A 604 -23.88 26.44 33.45
N ASP A 605 -24.75 25.66 32.83
CA ASP A 605 -24.52 25.07 31.50
C ASP A 605 -25.29 25.84 30.41
N PHE A 606 -26.36 26.54 30.79
CA PHE A 606 -27.12 27.43 29.90
C PHE A 606 -27.86 28.52 30.69
N THR A 607 -28.39 29.51 29.98
CA THR A 607 -29.35 30.52 30.50
C THR A 607 -30.59 30.57 29.62
N ILE A 608 -31.70 31.12 30.13
CA ILE A 608 -33.00 31.11 29.48
C ILE A 608 -33.51 32.54 29.27
N ALA A 609 -33.91 32.85 28.05
CA ALA A 609 -34.66 34.04 27.69
C ALA A 609 -36.12 33.67 27.36
N TYR A 610 -37.08 34.31 28.03
CA TYR A 610 -38.51 34.12 27.78
C TYR A 610 -39.04 35.21 26.86
N PRO A 611 -40.03 34.90 25.99
CA PRO A 611 -40.53 35.81 24.97
C PRO A 611 -41.30 37.02 25.56
N ASN A 612 -41.86 36.87 26.76
CA ASN A 612 -42.57 37.94 27.46
C ASN A 612 -41.80 38.34 28.74
N LYS A 613 -41.38 39.61 28.85
CA LYS A 613 -40.68 40.16 30.03
C LYS A 613 -41.50 40.04 31.32
N SER A 614 -42.84 40.03 31.24
CA SER A 614 -43.72 39.84 32.41
C SER A 614 -43.75 38.38 32.91
N GLY A 615 -43.41 37.40 32.08
CA GLY A 615 -43.49 35.96 32.43
C GLY A 615 -44.91 35.44 32.71
N ILE A 616 -45.96 36.18 32.37
CA ILE A 616 -47.36 35.78 32.60
C ILE A 616 -47.90 34.99 31.40
N TYR A 617 -48.45 33.80 31.65
CA TYR A 617 -49.08 32.94 30.64
C TYR A 617 -50.57 32.81 30.92
N ALA A 618 -51.38 33.74 30.41
CA ALA A 618 -52.82 33.83 30.68
C ALA A 618 -53.70 33.04 29.70
N LYS A 619 -53.15 32.60 28.56
CA LYS A 619 -53.87 31.84 27.53
C LYS A 619 -53.13 30.56 27.15
N LYS A 620 -53.90 29.51 26.85
CA LYS A 620 -53.38 28.26 26.26
C LYS A 620 -52.75 28.59 24.92
N GLY A 621 -51.56 28.06 24.67
CA GLY A 621 -50.83 28.31 23.44
C GLY A 621 -49.37 27.90 23.55
N GLU A 622 -48.67 28.02 22.44
CA GLU A 622 -47.26 27.73 22.31
C GLU A 622 -46.46 29.03 22.36
N TYR A 623 -45.37 29.02 23.12
CA TYR A 623 -44.49 30.15 23.33
C TYR A 623 -43.06 29.73 23.03
N THR A 624 -42.30 30.58 22.36
CA THR A 624 -40.94 30.26 21.98
C THR A 624 -39.95 30.76 23.04
N VAL A 625 -39.17 29.87 23.66
CA VAL A 625 -38.07 30.25 24.56
C VAL A 625 -36.72 30.05 23.87
N THR A 626 -35.76 30.90 24.20
CA THR A 626 -34.39 30.79 23.69
C THR A 626 -33.43 30.47 24.82
N LEU A 627 -32.71 29.37 24.65
CA LEU A 627 -31.65 28.92 25.55
C LEU A 627 -30.32 29.38 24.98
N THR A 628 -29.42 29.89 25.83
CA THR A 628 -28.05 30.25 25.43
C THR A 628 -27.05 29.42 26.22
N GLY A 629 -26.18 28.69 25.54
CA GLY A 629 -25.15 27.84 26.16
C GLY A 629 -24.14 28.64 26.99
N LYS A 630 -23.56 27.99 28.02
CA LYS A 630 -22.48 28.53 28.85
C LYS A 630 -21.42 27.47 29.13
N ASN A 631 -20.18 27.93 29.37
CA ASN A 631 -19.03 27.10 29.74
C ASN A 631 -18.74 26.00 28.70
N ASN A 632 -19.15 24.77 28.99
CA ASN A 632 -18.97 23.61 28.11
C ASN A 632 -19.96 23.59 26.92
N PHE A 633 -20.83 24.59 26.82
CA PHE A 633 -21.84 24.71 25.77
C PHE A 633 -21.82 26.09 25.12
N THR A 634 -22.03 26.13 23.80
CA THR A 634 -22.14 27.34 22.97
C THR A 634 -23.44 27.34 22.18
N GLY A 635 -23.69 28.42 21.43
CA GLY A 635 -24.86 28.53 20.57
C GLY A 635 -26.16 28.81 21.32
N LYS A 636 -27.25 28.88 20.56
CA LYS A 636 -28.60 29.11 21.07
C LYS A 636 -29.52 27.99 20.62
N LYS A 637 -30.39 27.50 21.50
CA LYS A 637 -31.43 26.54 21.15
C LYS A 637 -32.79 27.15 21.41
N THR A 638 -33.66 27.10 20.40
CA THR A 638 -35.05 27.52 20.53
C THR A 638 -35.92 26.32 20.89
N LEU A 639 -36.79 26.48 21.88
CA LEU A 639 -37.75 25.44 22.30
C LEU A 639 -39.16 26.02 22.37
N THR A 640 -40.14 25.15 22.11
CA THR A 640 -41.55 25.44 22.32
C THR A 640 -41.95 25.13 23.76
N LEU A 641 -42.38 26.16 24.48
CA LEU A 641 -43.03 26.11 25.78
C LEU A 641 -44.54 26.11 25.59
N THR A 642 -45.22 25.03 25.94
CA THR A 642 -46.68 24.92 25.80
C THR A 642 -47.37 25.29 27.12
N ALA A 643 -48.19 26.34 27.10
CA ALA A 643 -49.02 26.71 28.25
C ALA A 643 -50.32 25.88 28.28
N VAL A 644 -50.54 25.18 29.39
CA VAL A 644 -51.63 24.21 29.57
C VAL A 644 -52.39 24.45 30.88
N ASN A 645 -53.63 23.97 30.97
CA ASN A 645 -54.43 24.07 32.19
C ASN A 645 -53.88 23.19 33.33
N GLN A 646 -53.30 22.03 32.98
CA GLN A 646 -52.65 21.09 33.89
C GLN A 646 -51.40 20.54 33.22
N ILE A 647 -50.28 20.50 33.95
CA ILE A 647 -49.01 19.95 33.44
C ILE A 647 -49.11 18.41 33.45
N PRO A 648 -48.86 17.73 32.31
CA PRO A 648 -48.81 16.27 32.27
C PRO A 648 -47.75 15.73 33.24
N LYS A 649 -48.10 14.72 34.04
CA LYS A 649 -47.16 14.06 34.95
C LYS A 649 -46.19 13.22 34.11
N LYS A 650 -44.99 13.73 33.86
CA LYS A 650 -44.01 13.13 32.96
C LYS A 650 -43.09 12.13 33.70
N PRO A 651 -42.96 10.87 33.24
CA PRO A 651 -41.94 9.96 33.73
C PRO A 651 -40.68 10.12 32.88
N SER A 652 -39.71 10.91 33.32
CA SER A 652 -38.33 10.73 32.83
C SER A 652 -37.83 9.40 33.36
N VAL A 653 -37.45 8.47 32.47
CA VAL A 653 -36.96 7.14 32.86
C VAL A 653 -35.46 7.07 32.61
N ASN A 654 -34.71 6.58 33.59
CA ASN A 654 -33.27 6.43 33.45
C ASN A 654 -32.94 5.21 32.59
N ILE A 655 -32.16 5.41 31.52
CA ILE A 655 -31.75 4.36 30.58
C ILE A 655 -30.93 3.26 31.24
N THR A 656 -30.39 3.47 32.44
CA THR A 656 -29.75 2.40 33.23
C THR A 656 -30.70 1.26 33.60
N LYS A 657 -32.02 1.49 33.53
CA LYS A 657 -33.07 0.49 33.73
C LYS A 657 -33.39 -0.31 32.47
N ALA A 658 -32.83 0.05 31.32
CA ALA A 658 -33.01 -0.70 30.08
C ALA A 658 -32.31 -2.07 30.16
N THR A 659 -32.96 -3.07 29.60
CA THR A 659 -32.44 -4.43 29.47
C THR A 659 -31.84 -4.60 28.08
N LEU A 660 -30.59 -5.06 28.06
CA LEU A 660 -29.88 -5.45 26.85
C LEU A 660 -30.17 -6.90 26.51
N THR A 661 -30.69 -7.15 25.31
CA THR A 661 -30.89 -8.51 24.78
C THR A 661 -29.90 -8.73 23.62
N GLY A 662 -29.23 -9.88 23.60
CA GLY A 662 -28.21 -10.18 22.58
C GLY A 662 -26.84 -9.51 22.80
N PHE A 663 -26.53 -9.04 24.01
CA PHE A 663 -25.23 -8.43 24.30
C PHE A 663 -24.10 -9.46 24.32
N GLU A 664 -23.12 -9.31 23.43
CA GLU A 664 -21.97 -10.19 23.37
C GLU A 664 -20.93 -9.83 24.44
N LYS A 665 -20.58 -10.80 25.29
CA LYS A 665 -19.58 -10.61 26.36
C LYS A 665 -18.15 -10.58 25.83
N SER A 666 -17.91 -11.17 24.66
CA SER A 666 -16.59 -11.20 24.04
C SER A 666 -16.65 -11.36 22.52
N PHE A 667 -15.71 -10.73 21.84
CA PHE A 667 -15.39 -10.93 20.42
C PHE A 667 -13.98 -11.50 20.29
N THR A 668 -13.70 -12.15 19.18
CA THR A 668 -12.32 -12.44 18.76
C THR A 668 -11.81 -11.26 17.94
N TYR A 669 -10.54 -10.88 18.12
CA TYR A 669 -9.90 -9.84 17.33
C TYR A 669 -10.03 -10.10 15.82
N THR A 670 -10.52 -9.10 15.08
CA THR A 670 -10.77 -9.19 13.63
C THR A 670 -9.94 -8.21 12.81
N GLY A 671 -9.12 -7.35 13.44
CA GLY A 671 -8.45 -6.24 12.77
C GLY A 671 -9.33 -5.01 12.52
N LYS A 672 -10.66 -5.12 12.70
CA LYS A 672 -11.65 -4.04 12.56
C LYS A 672 -12.33 -3.74 13.89
N GLU A 673 -13.21 -2.74 13.92
CA GLU A 673 -14.02 -2.42 15.11
C GLU A 673 -15.00 -3.56 15.47
N CYS A 674 -14.91 -4.07 16.70
CA CYS A 674 -15.86 -5.01 17.26
C CYS A 674 -17.07 -4.25 17.84
N ARG A 675 -18.11 -4.02 17.04
CA ARG A 675 -19.36 -3.34 17.45
C ARG A 675 -20.41 -4.34 17.95
N GLN A 676 -21.34 -3.85 18.77
CA GLN A 676 -22.43 -4.64 19.34
C GLN A 676 -23.67 -4.51 18.46
N THR A 677 -24.40 -5.61 18.26
CA THR A 677 -25.66 -5.66 17.50
C THR A 677 -26.88 -5.87 18.41
N CYS A 678 -26.71 -5.65 19.71
CA CYS A 678 -27.73 -5.94 20.71
C CYS A 678 -28.88 -4.92 20.73
N THR A 679 -30.04 -5.38 21.17
CA THR A 679 -31.25 -4.57 21.30
C THR A 679 -31.40 -3.99 22.71
N LEU A 680 -31.74 -2.70 22.83
CA LEU A 680 -32.12 -2.07 24.09
C LEU A 680 -33.64 -2.08 24.26
N THR A 681 -34.13 -2.65 25.36
CA THR A 681 -35.56 -2.67 25.68
C THR A 681 -35.83 -2.11 27.06
N MET A 682 -37.00 -1.50 27.26
CA MET A 682 -37.37 -0.89 28.52
C MET A 682 -38.85 -1.15 28.85
N GLN A 683 -39.14 -1.46 30.12
CA GLN A 683 -40.52 -1.62 30.59
C GLN A 683 -41.16 -0.24 30.77
N THR A 684 -42.27 0.02 30.08
CA THR A 684 -43.07 1.24 30.19
C THR A 684 -44.45 0.94 30.79
N SER A 685 -45.22 1.98 31.11
CA SER A 685 -46.62 1.84 31.56
C SER A 685 -47.53 1.14 30.53
N ASN A 686 -47.13 1.12 29.26
CA ASN A 686 -47.89 0.56 28.14
C ASN A 686 -47.33 -0.79 27.65
N GLY A 687 -46.39 -1.38 28.40
CA GLY A 687 -45.70 -2.63 28.03
C GLY A 687 -44.21 -2.44 27.72
N LYS A 688 -43.57 -3.48 27.19
CA LYS A 688 -42.14 -3.49 26.83
C LYS A 688 -41.94 -2.69 25.53
N LYS A 689 -41.13 -1.63 25.57
CA LYS A 689 -40.75 -0.83 24.40
C LYS A 689 -39.31 -1.15 23.99
N GLU A 690 -39.09 -1.32 22.70
CA GLU A 690 -37.75 -1.33 22.10
C GLU A 690 -37.31 0.11 21.82
N LEU A 691 -36.07 0.44 22.20
CA LEU A 691 -35.52 1.78 22.02
C LEU A 691 -34.77 1.84 20.69
N ALA A 692 -34.95 2.93 19.94
CA ALA A 692 -34.28 3.14 18.65
C ALA A 692 -33.03 4.03 18.79
N GLU A 693 -31.91 3.62 18.18
CA GLU A 693 -30.69 4.43 18.09
C GLU A 693 -30.94 5.71 17.25
N GLY A 694 -30.34 6.83 17.66
CA GLY A 694 -30.56 8.15 17.07
C GLY A 694 -31.84 8.86 17.55
N VAL A 695 -32.85 8.11 17.95
CA VAL A 695 -34.15 8.61 18.43
C VAL A 695 -34.24 8.59 19.96
N ASP A 696 -34.12 7.41 20.56
CA ASP A 696 -34.29 7.18 22.00
C ASP A 696 -32.95 7.13 22.76
N TYR A 697 -31.83 6.89 22.05
CA TYR A 697 -30.47 6.95 22.60
C TYR A 697 -29.43 7.18 21.51
N THR A 698 -28.19 7.48 21.89
CA THR A 698 -27.00 7.48 21.01
C THR A 698 -25.92 6.55 21.57
N VAL A 699 -25.07 5.98 20.70
CA VAL A 699 -24.06 4.97 21.08
C VAL A 699 -22.64 5.50 20.89
N ARG A 700 -21.73 5.15 21.82
CA ARG A 700 -20.29 5.34 21.65
C ARG A 700 -19.49 4.13 22.09
N TYR A 701 -18.36 3.90 21.42
CA TYR A 701 -17.42 2.82 21.74
C TYR A 701 -16.08 3.37 22.24
N THR A 702 -15.40 2.59 23.06
CA THR A 702 -14.00 2.84 23.48
C THR A 702 -13.22 1.54 23.43
N ASN A 703 -11.97 1.60 22.94
CA ASN A 703 -11.04 0.46 22.87
C ASN A 703 -11.62 -0.78 22.14
N ASN A 704 -12.41 -0.57 21.10
CA ASN A 704 -13.17 -1.63 20.41
C ASN A 704 -12.45 -2.27 19.22
N ILE A 705 -11.15 -2.04 19.03
CA ILE A 705 -10.37 -2.65 17.92
C ILE A 705 -9.36 -3.67 18.44
N LYS A 706 -8.41 -3.24 19.28
CA LYS A 706 -7.32 -4.11 19.77
C LYS A 706 -7.81 -5.07 20.84
N ALA A 707 -7.14 -6.23 20.97
CA ALA A 707 -7.44 -7.17 22.04
C ALA A 707 -7.29 -6.51 23.43
N GLY A 708 -8.26 -6.77 24.31
CA GLY A 708 -8.34 -6.09 25.61
C GLY A 708 -9.77 -5.93 26.12
N THR A 709 -9.99 -4.90 26.94
CA THR A 709 -11.32 -4.55 27.46
C THR A 709 -11.87 -3.39 26.66
N ALA A 710 -12.93 -3.64 25.90
CA ALA A 710 -13.70 -2.63 25.18
C ALA A 710 -14.92 -2.21 26.01
N ALA A 711 -15.49 -1.05 25.69
CA ALA A 711 -16.76 -0.62 26.28
C ALA A 711 -17.66 0.03 25.24
N VAL A 712 -18.96 -0.19 25.40
CA VAL A 712 -20.04 0.52 24.72
C VAL A 712 -20.81 1.35 25.75
N ILE A 713 -21.19 2.57 25.37
CA ILE A 713 -21.91 3.51 26.21
C ILE A 713 -23.15 3.98 25.44
N TYR A 714 -24.32 3.72 26.01
CA TYR A 714 -25.62 4.16 25.50
C TYR A 714 -26.07 5.39 26.28
N TYR A 715 -26.30 6.50 25.59
CA TYR A 715 -26.76 7.76 26.19
C TYR A 715 -28.23 7.97 25.85
N GLY A 716 -29.10 8.09 26.85
CA GLY A 716 -30.53 8.31 26.60
C GLY A 716 -30.81 9.57 25.78
N LYS A 717 -31.97 9.62 25.10
CA LYS A 717 -32.51 10.74 24.34
C LYS A 717 -34.05 10.76 24.46
N ASN A 718 -34.70 11.89 24.17
CA ASN A 718 -36.15 11.99 23.96
C ASN A 718 -37.04 11.30 25.03
N GLY A 719 -36.89 11.69 26.31
CA GLY A 719 -37.63 11.10 27.44
C GLY A 719 -36.84 10.07 28.26
N TYR A 720 -35.64 9.69 27.79
CA TYR A 720 -34.70 8.85 28.52
C TYR A 720 -33.47 9.63 28.99
N ALA A 721 -33.15 9.51 30.28
CA ALA A 721 -32.04 10.19 30.93
C ALA A 721 -30.93 9.22 31.34
N GLY A 722 -29.71 9.72 31.57
CA GLY A 722 -28.58 8.92 32.05
C GLY A 722 -27.82 8.19 30.94
N LYS A 723 -26.84 7.37 31.36
CA LYS A 723 -26.01 6.55 30.46
C LYS A 723 -25.88 5.12 30.97
N LEU A 724 -26.00 4.16 30.07
CA LEU A 724 -25.78 2.74 30.34
C LEU A 724 -24.44 2.33 29.74
N LYS A 725 -23.44 2.04 30.57
CA LYS A 725 -22.13 1.54 30.13
C LYS A 725 -22.05 0.03 30.31
N LYS A 726 -21.60 -0.68 29.29
CA LYS A 726 -21.25 -2.10 29.35
C LYS A 726 -19.87 -2.34 28.78
N THR A 727 -19.14 -3.26 29.41
CA THR A 727 -17.81 -3.68 28.96
C THR A 727 -17.86 -5.08 28.40
N TYR A 728 -17.03 -5.34 27.38
CA TYR A 728 -16.85 -6.64 26.76
C TYR A 728 -15.37 -6.88 26.46
N LYS A 729 -14.99 -8.13 26.19
CA LYS A 729 -13.61 -8.51 25.92
C LYS A 729 -13.37 -8.69 24.42
N ILE A 730 -12.26 -8.17 23.92
CA ILE A 730 -11.74 -8.56 22.60
C ILE A 730 -10.59 -9.53 22.88
N LEU A 731 -10.79 -10.79 22.55
CA LEU A 731 -9.82 -11.86 22.78
C LEU A 731 -8.76 -11.83 21.66
N PRO A 732 -7.46 -12.03 21.99
CA PRO A 732 -6.44 -12.16 20.96
C PRO A 732 -6.76 -13.29 19.98
N TYR A 733 -6.49 -13.07 18.71
CA TYR A 733 -6.65 -14.07 17.66
C TYR A 733 -5.61 -15.20 17.85
N ASP A 734 -6.06 -16.45 17.80
CA ASP A 734 -5.16 -17.60 17.98
C ASP A 734 -4.57 -18.05 16.65
N ILE A 735 -3.30 -17.72 16.42
CA ILE A 735 -2.61 -18.04 15.16
C ILE A 735 -2.40 -19.54 14.97
N ALA A 736 -2.49 -20.34 16.05
CA ALA A 736 -2.41 -21.80 15.95
C ALA A 736 -3.76 -22.44 15.57
N ALA A 737 -4.87 -21.72 15.75
CA ALA A 737 -6.23 -22.20 15.52
C ALA A 737 -6.96 -21.35 14.46
N ASP A 738 -6.26 -21.02 13.37
CA ASP A 738 -6.77 -20.23 12.24
C ASP A 738 -7.71 -21.04 11.32
N SER A 739 -8.87 -21.39 11.86
CA SER A 739 -9.92 -22.10 11.11
C SER A 739 -10.53 -21.25 9.98
N ALA A 740 -10.45 -19.92 10.10
CA ALA A 740 -10.98 -18.97 9.13
C ALA A 740 -9.99 -18.63 8.00
N LYS A 741 -8.79 -19.22 8.00
CA LYS A 741 -7.72 -19.02 7.00
C LYS A 741 -7.34 -17.55 6.82
N LYS A 742 -7.31 -16.80 7.92
CA LYS A 742 -6.95 -15.38 7.97
C LYS A 742 -5.45 -15.16 7.90
N LEU A 743 -4.65 -16.13 8.36
CA LEU A 743 -3.20 -16.06 8.26
C LEU A 743 -2.69 -16.58 6.91
N SER A 744 -1.80 -15.82 6.29
CA SER A 744 -1.00 -16.28 5.16
C SER A 744 0.49 -16.17 5.45
N TYR A 745 1.23 -17.22 5.10
CA TYR A 745 2.69 -17.30 5.21
C TYR A 745 3.23 -18.46 4.36
N VAL A 746 4.49 -18.36 3.95
CA VAL A 746 5.18 -19.40 3.18
C VAL A 746 5.45 -20.62 4.09
N LYS A 747 4.92 -21.79 3.71
CA LYS A 747 5.00 -23.02 4.54
C LYS A 747 6.37 -23.70 4.54
N LYS A 748 7.20 -23.43 3.52
CA LYS A 748 8.56 -23.97 3.40
C LYS A 748 9.48 -22.87 2.93
N ILE A 749 10.44 -22.50 3.78
CA ILE A 749 11.41 -21.46 3.46
C ILE A 749 12.73 -22.10 3.10
N GLN A 750 13.49 -21.47 2.23
CA GLN A 750 14.86 -21.85 1.96
C GLN A 750 15.80 -20.72 2.35
N CYS A 751 16.92 -21.06 2.98
CA CYS A 751 17.93 -20.08 3.37
C CYS A 751 19.33 -20.67 3.27
N PHE A 752 20.33 -19.81 3.20
CA PHE A 752 21.73 -20.23 3.17
C PHE A 752 22.28 -20.46 4.58
N TYR A 753 23.28 -21.31 4.65
CA TYR A 753 24.03 -21.59 5.86
C TYR A 753 24.68 -20.32 6.42
N ALA A 754 24.62 -20.19 7.74
CA ALA A 754 25.31 -19.17 8.52
C ALA A 754 25.83 -19.84 9.80
N LYS A 755 27.06 -19.55 10.21
CA LYS A 755 27.75 -20.27 11.29
C LYS A 755 27.15 -19.99 12.67
N GLY A 756 26.61 -18.80 12.88
CA GLY A 756 25.77 -18.44 14.02
C GLY A 756 24.35 -19.04 13.98
N GLY A 757 24.00 -19.69 12.87
CA GLY A 757 22.73 -20.36 12.61
C GLY A 757 21.86 -19.59 11.62
N ALA A 758 21.27 -20.30 10.67
CA ALA A 758 20.38 -19.75 9.67
C ALA A 758 19.08 -19.22 10.32
N LYS A 759 18.70 -17.97 10.02
CA LYS A 759 17.55 -17.30 10.66
C LYS A 759 16.62 -16.66 9.61
N PRO A 760 15.87 -17.47 8.84
CA PRO A 760 14.90 -16.93 7.89
C PRO A 760 13.80 -16.14 8.60
N LYS A 761 13.42 -14.99 8.06
CA LYS A 761 12.31 -14.18 8.58
C LYS A 761 11.07 -14.38 7.71
N PRO A 762 10.09 -15.21 8.13
CA PRO A 762 8.83 -15.34 7.40
C PRO A 762 8.08 -14.02 7.40
N VAL A 763 7.52 -13.65 6.24
CA VAL A 763 6.45 -12.66 6.15
C VAL A 763 5.15 -13.35 6.55
N ILE A 764 4.39 -12.71 7.43
CA ILE A 764 3.15 -13.25 7.98
C ILE A 764 2.10 -12.16 7.83
N THR A 765 0.96 -12.49 7.23
CA THR A 765 -0.17 -11.57 7.14
C THR A 765 -1.36 -12.11 7.93
N PHE A 766 -2.28 -11.21 8.31
CA PHE A 766 -3.57 -11.52 8.91
C PHE A 766 -4.64 -10.70 8.19
N ASP A 767 -5.58 -11.36 7.51
CA ASP A 767 -6.56 -10.75 6.58
C ASP A 767 -5.85 -9.80 5.60
N GLY A 768 -4.80 -10.28 4.92
CA GLY A 768 -4.00 -9.50 3.95
C GLY A 768 -2.98 -8.53 4.58
N LYS A 769 -3.19 -8.10 5.83
CA LYS A 769 -2.29 -7.13 6.47
C LYS A 769 -1.04 -7.78 7.05
N ALA A 770 0.14 -7.28 6.69
CA ALA A 770 1.42 -7.71 7.27
C ALA A 770 1.45 -7.51 8.79
N LEU A 771 1.76 -8.59 9.50
CA LEU A 771 2.02 -8.58 10.93
C LEU A 771 3.44 -8.06 11.21
N ARG A 772 3.61 -7.36 12.32
CA ARG A 772 4.90 -6.75 12.68
C ARG A 772 5.62 -7.55 13.76
N GLU A 773 6.84 -8.00 13.46
CA GLU A 773 7.74 -8.63 14.42
C GLU A 773 8.02 -7.65 15.59
N GLY A 774 7.91 -8.14 16.82
CA GLY A 774 8.04 -7.36 18.06
C GLY A 774 6.72 -6.81 18.62
N ALA A 775 5.75 -6.47 17.76
CA ALA A 775 4.43 -5.97 18.17
C ALA A 775 3.35 -7.07 18.15
N ASP A 776 3.22 -7.74 17.00
CA ASP A 776 2.16 -8.71 16.70
C ASP A 776 2.65 -10.16 16.86
N TYR A 777 3.95 -10.40 16.74
CA TYR A 777 4.58 -11.70 17.03
C TYR A 777 6.06 -11.58 17.40
N THR A 778 6.69 -12.66 17.83
CA THR A 778 8.15 -12.79 17.98
C THR A 778 8.66 -14.11 17.41
N LEU A 779 9.88 -14.14 16.87
CA LEU A 779 10.47 -15.35 16.28
C LEU A 779 11.44 -16.07 17.22
N SER A 780 11.45 -17.41 17.14
CA SER A 780 12.46 -18.28 17.78
C SER A 780 12.87 -19.41 16.84
N TYR A 781 14.13 -19.87 16.93
CA TYR A 781 14.71 -20.81 15.97
C TYR A 781 15.21 -22.10 16.64
N GLN A 782 15.04 -23.23 15.96
CA GLN A 782 15.53 -24.53 16.39
C GLN A 782 16.20 -25.28 15.22
N ASN A 783 17.17 -26.16 15.54
CA ASN A 783 17.90 -27.00 14.60
C ASN A 783 18.52 -26.23 13.41
N ASN A 784 18.95 -24.99 13.63
CA ASN A 784 19.28 -24.05 12.57
C ASN A 784 20.79 -23.84 12.33
N LYS A 785 21.66 -24.60 13.00
CA LYS A 785 23.13 -24.37 12.98
C LYS A 785 23.91 -25.31 12.06
N THR A 786 23.27 -26.31 11.47
CA THR A 786 23.91 -27.41 10.74
C THR A 786 23.04 -27.86 9.57
N ILE A 787 23.67 -28.26 8.47
CA ILE A 787 22.99 -28.80 7.29
C ILE A 787 22.80 -30.32 7.45
N GLY A 788 21.62 -30.83 7.06
CA GLY A 788 21.37 -32.27 6.96
C GLY A 788 21.17 -32.99 8.29
N THR A 789 20.65 -32.32 9.32
CA THR A 789 20.33 -32.95 10.60
C THR A 789 19.15 -33.92 10.50
N SER A 790 19.11 -34.93 11.39
CA SER A 790 17.98 -35.87 11.51
C SER A 790 16.65 -35.20 11.88
N SER A 791 16.70 -34.02 12.52
CA SER A 791 15.53 -33.17 12.79
C SER A 791 15.51 -31.96 11.87
N SER A 792 14.35 -31.64 11.30
CA SER A 792 14.20 -30.52 10.36
C SER A 792 14.40 -29.15 11.06
N PRO A 793 15.08 -28.17 10.41
CA PRO A 793 15.14 -26.79 10.88
C PRO A 793 13.76 -26.15 10.97
N CYS A 794 13.51 -25.34 11.99
CA CYS A 794 12.22 -24.70 12.20
C CYS A 794 12.36 -23.28 12.76
N VAL A 795 11.56 -22.35 12.22
CA VAL A 795 11.29 -21.04 12.82
C VAL A 795 9.89 -21.08 13.44
N THR A 796 9.79 -20.69 14.69
CA THR A 796 8.52 -20.61 15.42
C THR A 796 8.11 -19.16 15.55
N VAL A 797 6.90 -18.86 15.06
CA VAL A 797 6.24 -17.58 15.23
C VAL A 797 5.40 -17.67 16.51
N ASN A 798 5.63 -16.75 17.44
CA ASN A 798 4.90 -16.68 18.70
C ASN A 798 4.00 -15.43 18.67
N GLY A 799 2.68 -15.60 18.64
CA GLY A 799 1.73 -14.49 18.63
C GLY A 799 1.87 -13.59 19.86
N LYS A 800 1.69 -12.29 19.67
CA LYS A 800 1.82 -11.25 20.69
C LYS A 800 0.74 -10.17 20.52
N GLY A 801 0.38 -9.50 21.61
CA GLY A 801 -0.56 -8.37 21.57
C GLY A 801 -1.98 -8.81 21.22
N SER A 802 -2.47 -8.38 20.05
CA SER A 802 -3.77 -8.81 19.51
C SER A 802 -3.77 -10.26 18.99
N PHE A 803 -2.61 -10.93 19.04
CA PHE A 803 -2.43 -12.32 18.64
C PHE A 803 -1.91 -13.17 19.80
N LYS A 804 -2.24 -14.46 19.78
CA LYS A 804 -1.72 -15.50 20.68
C LYS A 804 -1.47 -16.78 19.89
N GLY A 805 -0.93 -17.80 20.53
CA GLY A 805 -0.65 -19.09 19.88
C GLY A 805 0.73 -19.12 19.22
N LYS A 806 1.08 -20.28 18.66
CA LYS A 806 2.38 -20.51 18.02
C LYS A 806 2.23 -21.33 16.75
N ILE A 807 2.90 -20.91 15.68
CA ILE A 807 3.05 -21.71 14.45
C ILE A 807 4.52 -22.03 14.20
N ALA A 808 4.77 -23.26 13.80
CA ALA A 808 6.10 -23.76 13.45
C ALA A 808 6.21 -23.87 11.93
N ILE A 809 7.19 -23.20 11.34
CA ILE A 809 7.44 -23.19 9.90
C ILE A 809 8.79 -23.87 9.66
N SER A 810 8.75 -24.99 8.95
CA SER A 810 9.97 -25.72 8.57
C SER A 810 10.72 -24.99 7.45
N PHE A 811 12.04 -25.09 7.46
CA PHE A 811 12.87 -24.53 6.40
C PHE A 811 14.05 -25.44 6.06
N THR A 812 14.63 -25.23 4.88
CA THR A 812 15.83 -25.93 4.41
C THR A 812 17.03 -25.01 4.42
N ILE A 813 18.18 -25.55 4.83
CA ILE A 813 19.47 -24.83 4.84
C ILE A 813 20.30 -25.34 3.66
N LYS A 814 20.65 -24.45 2.73
CA LYS A 814 21.58 -24.72 1.63
C LYS A 814 23.02 -24.32 2.02
N PRO A 815 24.06 -24.99 1.49
CA PRO A 815 25.43 -24.56 1.67
C PRO A 815 25.63 -23.13 1.14
N GLN A 816 26.49 -22.36 1.81
CA GLN A 816 26.79 -20.98 1.43
C GLN A 816 28.04 -20.89 0.57
N ASP A 817 28.03 -20.08 -0.49
CA ASP A 817 29.21 -19.90 -1.33
C ASP A 817 30.28 -19.07 -0.60
N LEU A 818 31.50 -19.61 -0.55
CA LEU A 818 32.68 -18.93 -0.02
C LEU A 818 32.97 -17.60 -0.70
N SER A 819 32.56 -17.40 -1.96
CA SER A 819 32.73 -16.14 -2.69
C SER A 819 32.07 -14.95 -1.99
N LYS A 820 31.08 -15.20 -1.11
CA LYS A 820 30.35 -14.19 -0.33
C LYS A 820 31.02 -13.83 1.01
N MET A 821 32.10 -14.53 1.39
CA MET A 821 32.76 -14.31 2.68
C MET A 821 33.61 -13.05 2.69
N THR A 822 33.83 -12.49 3.87
CA THR A 822 34.67 -11.29 4.03
C THR A 822 36.03 -11.66 4.63
N LEU A 823 37.12 -11.13 4.05
CA LEU A 823 38.47 -11.27 4.58
C LEU A 823 38.75 -10.16 5.60
N VAL A 824 38.94 -10.53 6.87
CA VAL A 824 38.93 -9.57 8.00
C VAL A 824 40.30 -9.01 8.36
N SER A 825 41.35 -9.83 8.32
CA SER A 825 42.73 -9.38 8.60
C SER A 825 43.77 -10.36 8.09
N CYS A 826 44.62 -9.88 7.19
CA CYS A 826 45.65 -10.66 6.49
C CYS A 826 46.89 -9.83 6.10
N ASP A 827 46.84 -8.50 6.17
CA ASP A 827 47.97 -7.63 5.82
C ASP A 827 49.22 -7.99 6.66
N LYS A 828 50.39 -7.86 6.04
CA LYS A 828 51.69 -8.19 6.65
C LYS A 828 52.57 -6.96 6.72
N VAL A 829 53.11 -6.67 7.90
CA VAL A 829 54.06 -5.56 8.07
C VAL A 829 55.36 -5.90 7.34
N TYR A 830 55.80 -4.98 6.50
CA TYR A 830 57.06 -5.03 5.78
C TYR A 830 58.20 -5.27 6.76
N SER A 831 59.02 -6.27 6.47
CA SER A 831 60.11 -6.71 7.34
C SER A 831 61.43 -6.92 6.60
N GLY A 832 61.48 -6.63 5.29
CA GLY A 832 62.66 -6.87 4.44
C GLY A 832 63.05 -8.36 4.31
N LYS A 833 62.15 -9.29 4.64
CA LYS A 833 62.39 -10.74 4.61
C LYS A 833 61.58 -11.42 3.50
N ALA A 834 62.14 -12.46 2.92
CA ALA A 834 61.46 -13.32 1.95
C ALA A 834 60.40 -14.23 2.62
N GLY A 835 59.45 -14.76 1.85
CA GLY A 835 58.42 -15.71 2.33
C GLY A 835 57.28 -15.11 3.16
N VAL A 836 57.23 -13.79 3.33
CA VAL A 836 56.25 -13.09 4.18
C VAL A 836 54.80 -13.19 3.69
N HIS A 837 54.58 -13.61 2.45
CA HIS A 837 53.25 -13.77 1.85
C HIS A 837 52.47 -14.97 2.40
N ARG A 838 53.14 -15.95 3.03
CA ARG A 838 52.47 -17.14 3.58
C ARG A 838 51.64 -16.77 4.81
N ILE A 839 50.33 -16.82 4.68
CA ILE A 839 49.37 -16.53 5.76
C ILE A 839 48.28 -17.59 5.86
N THR A 840 47.64 -17.66 7.02
CA THR A 840 46.33 -18.32 7.13
C THR A 840 45.28 -17.21 7.16
N PRO A 841 44.46 -17.05 6.10
CA PRO A 841 43.48 -15.97 6.04
C PRO A 841 42.41 -16.14 7.12
N LYS A 842 41.95 -15.03 7.68
CA LYS A 842 40.82 -14.98 8.61
C LYS A 842 39.58 -14.51 7.85
N LEU A 843 38.73 -15.47 7.48
CA LEU A 843 37.46 -15.22 6.80
C LEU A 843 36.32 -15.12 7.82
N MET A 844 35.32 -14.31 7.50
CA MET A 844 34.09 -14.12 8.27
C MET A 844 32.90 -14.32 7.35
N ASP A 845 31.86 -14.98 7.86
CA ASP A 845 30.62 -15.17 7.13
C ASP A 845 29.69 -13.96 7.21
N LEU A 846 28.53 -14.07 6.55
CA LEU A 846 27.54 -13.02 6.50
C LEU A 846 26.89 -12.69 7.86
N ASP A 847 27.05 -13.56 8.87
CA ASP A 847 26.53 -13.31 10.22
C ASP A 847 27.61 -12.85 11.22
N GLY A 848 28.81 -12.57 10.71
CA GLY A 848 29.91 -11.97 11.47
C GLY A 848 30.75 -12.99 12.24
N LYS A 849 30.65 -14.30 11.94
CA LYS A 849 31.41 -15.35 12.61
C LYS A 849 32.63 -15.77 11.80
N LEU A 850 33.76 -15.96 12.50
CA LEU A 850 35.02 -16.41 11.89
C LEU A 850 34.92 -17.86 11.41
N LEU A 851 35.38 -18.11 10.18
CA LEU A 851 35.48 -19.44 9.59
C LEU A 851 36.68 -20.20 10.18
N SER A 852 36.51 -21.51 10.34
CA SER A 852 37.49 -22.43 10.91
C SER A 852 38.34 -23.03 9.80
N ALA A 853 39.60 -22.63 9.72
CA ALA A 853 40.55 -23.11 8.74
C ALA A 853 40.77 -24.65 8.86
N GLY A 854 40.68 -25.36 7.74
CA GLY A 854 40.75 -26.83 7.64
C GLY A 854 39.38 -27.52 7.70
N LYS A 855 38.37 -26.87 8.28
CA LYS A 855 36.98 -27.37 8.32
C LYS A 855 36.09 -26.62 7.33
N ASP A 856 36.00 -25.30 7.49
CA ASP A 856 35.11 -24.46 6.67
C ASP A 856 35.77 -24.11 5.32
N PHE A 857 37.10 -24.00 5.30
CA PHE A 857 37.90 -23.81 4.09
C PHE A 857 39.19 -24.63 4.13
N ASP A 858 39.68 -25.08 2.98
CA ASP A 858 40.86 -25.93 2.88
C ASP A 858 42.16 -25.11 2.91
N LYS A 859 42.99 -25.34 3.95
CA LYS A 859 44.28 -24.65 4.12
C LYS A 859 45.30 -25.02 3.05
N SER A 860 45.22 -26.24 2.51
CA SER A 860 46.19 -26.73 1.51
C SER A 860 45.93 -26.16 0.12
N SER A 861 44.71 -25.66 -0.13
CA SER A 861 44.31 -25.04 -1.40
C SER A 861 44.74 -23.58 -1.57
N ILE A 862 45.40 -22.98 -0.56
CA ILE A 862 45.71 -21.54 -0.57
C ILE A 862 46.83 -21.25 -1.59
N THR A 863 46.53 -20.40 -2.57
CA THR A 863 47.51 -19.90 -3.56
C THR A 863 47.69 -18.38 -3.46
N TYR A 864 48.86 -17.90 -3.89
CA TYR A 864 49.26 -16.49 -3.83
C TYR A 864 49.74 -16.01 -5.19
N THR A 865 49.16 -14.93 -5.69
CA THR A 865 49.54 -14.30 -6.95
C THR A 865 49.64 -12.78 -6.79
N TYR A 866 50.45 -12.14 -7.64
CA TYR A 866 50.51 -10.67 -7.68
C TYR A 866 49.18 -10.12 -8.20
N ASP A 867 48.58 -9.18 -7.47
CA ASP A 867 47.28 -8.60 -7.84
C ASP A 867 47.40 -7.54 -8.95
N LYS A 868 48.61 -6.99 -9.14
CA LYS A 868 48.97 -6.03 -10.18
C LYS A 868 50.47 -6.14 -10.49
N ASP A 869 50.90 -5.53 -11.58
CA ASP A 869 52.33 -5.36 -11.90
C ASP A 869 53.08 -4.75 -10.71
N THR A 870 54.10 -5.45 -10.21
CA THR A 870 54.83 -5.10 -8.98
C THR A 870 56.32 -5.15 -9.22
N LYS A 871 57.03 -4.07 -8.85
CA LYS A 871 58.50 -4.03 -8.86
C LYS A 871 59.02 -4.38 -7.46
N LEU A 872 59.85 -5.41 -7.35
CA LEU A 872 60.46 -5.86 -6.09
C LEU A 872 61.61 -4.94 -5.67
N ASP A 873 62.02 -5.04 -4.39
CA ASP A 873 63.13 -4.25 -3.83
C ASP A 873 64.46 -4.44 -4.57
N ASN A 874 64.67 -5.63 -5.18
CA ASN A 874 65.84 -5.92 -6.02
C ASN A 874 65.74 -5.39 -7.46
N GLY A 875 64.67 -4.66 -7.79
CA GLY A 875 64.42 -4.08 -9.11
C GLY A 875 63.67 -4.96 -10.10
N THR A 876 63.41 -6.23 -9.78
CA THR A 876 62.71 -7.20 -10.66
C THR A 876 61.23 -6.84 -10.81
N LEU A 877 60.69 -6.86 -12.04
CA LEU A 877 59.27 -6.65 -12.32
C LEU A 877 58.53 -8.01 -12.35
N LYS A 878 57.45 -8.13 -11.58
CA LYS A 878 56.52 -9.27 -11.59
C LYS A 878 55.20 -8.80 -12.18
N LYS A 879 54.65 -9.55 -13.14
CA LYS A 879 53.37 -9.24 -13.79
C LYS A 879 52.17 -9.64 -12.93
N GLU A 880 51.05 -8.95 -13.12
CA GLU A 880 49.76 -9.37 -12.56
C GLU A 880 49.48 -10.86 -12.84
N GLY A 881 48.95 -11.57 -11.83
CA GLY A 881 48.59 -12.99 -11.92
C GLY A 881 49.77 -13.96 -11.75
N ALA A 882 51.02 -13.49 -11.79
CA ALA A 882 52.18 -14.34 -11.56
C ALA A 882 52.21 -14.91 -10.14
N PRO A 883 52.67 -16.17 -9.92
CA PRO A 883 52.84 -16.73 -8.58
C PRO A 883 53.88 -15.96 -7.76
N VAL A 884 53.64 -15.80 -6.45
CA VAL A 884 54.60 -15.21 -5.52
C VAL A 884 55.59 -16.29 -5.05
N ALA A 885 56.89 -16.10 -5.27
CA ALA A 885 57.91 -17.06 -4.87
C ALA A 885 58.32 -16.88 -3.39
N ASP A 886 58.76 -17.96 -2.73
CA ASP A 886 59.27 -17.93 -1.35
C ASP A 886 60.52 -17.07 -1.18
N THR A 887 61.25 -16.83 -2.27
CA THR A 887 62.43 -15.97 -2.32
C THR A 887 62.12 -14.49 -2.57
N ASP A 888 60.88 -14.14 -2.95
CA ASP A 888 60.52 -12.75 -3.25
C ASP A 888 60.48 -11.91 -1.95
N ILE A 889 61.23 -10.81 -1.94
CA ILE A 889 61.16 -9.78 -0.89
C ILE A 889 60.15 -8.73 -1.35
N LEU A 890 59.01 -8.68 -0.67
CA LEU A 890 57.88 -7.87 -1.10
C LEU A 890 57.97 -6.45 -0.51
N PRO A 891 58.00 -5.38 -1.35
CA PRO A 891 57.97 -4.00 -0.88
C PRO A 891 56.68 -3.66 -0.14
N ALA A 892 56.72 -2.62 0.70
CA ALA A 892 55.51 -2.00 1.21
C ALA A 892 54.62 -1.50 0.04
N ASP A 893 53.30 -1.58 0.21
CA ASP A 893 52.25 -1.34 -0.80
C ASP A 893 52.04 -2.48 -1.83
N THR A 894 52.76 -3.60 -1.72
CA THR A 894 52.50 -4.78 -2.56
C THR A 894 51.13 -5.40 -2.24
N GLN A 895 50.29 -5.62 -3.25
CA GLN A 895 49.01 -6.32 -3.14
C GLN A 895 49.13 -7.77 -3.65
N ILE A 896 48.76 -8.73 -2.80
CA ILE A 896 48.79 -10.16 -3.10
C ILE A 896 47.37 -10.70 -3.09
N ARG A 897 46.98 -11.37 -4.18
CA ARG A 897 45.72 -12.07 -4.35
C ARG A 897 45.84 -13.49 -3.80
N ILE A 898 44.93 -13.83 -2.91
CA ILE A 898 44.72 -15.15 -2.30
C ILE A 898 43.54 -15.83 -2.98
N THR A 899 43.73 -17.09 -3.38
CA THR A 899 42.62 -17.98 -3.78
C THR A 899 42.61 -19.21 -2.89
N LEU A 900 41.43 -19.67 -2.47
CA LEU A 900 41.27 -20.90 -1.67
C LEU A 900 39.90 -21.54 -1.88
N LYS A 901 39.82 -22.87 -1.67
CA LYS A 901 38.61 -23.68 -1.84
C LYS A 901 37.93 -23.97 -0.50
N HIS A 902 36.67 -24.40 -0.57
CA HIS A 902 35.93 -24.86 0.61
C HIS A 902 36.60 -26.07 1.28
N GLY A 903 36.34 -26.22 2.58
CA GLY A 903 36.94 -27.27 3.40
C GLY A 903 36.11 -28.54 3.40
N SER A 904 36.42 -29.44 4.33
CA SER A 904 35.73 -30.72 4.52
C SER A 904 34.34 -30.62 5.17
N GLY A 905 33.98 -29.44 5.70
CA GLY A 905 32.66 -29.17 6.26
C GLY A 905 31.61 -28.96 5.17
N ASN A 906 30.35 -29.29 5.48
CA ASN A 906 29.23 -29.17 4.55
C ASN A 906 28.57 -27.77 4.50
N GLY A 907 29.00 -26.83 5.36
CA GLY A 907 28.39 -25.51 5.49
C GLY A 907 28.69 -24.56 4.32
N TYR A 908 29.80 -24.76 3.63
CA TYR A 908 30.28 -23.87 2.58
C TYR A 908 30.67 -24.61 1.30
N THR A 909 30.53 -23.95 0.15
CA THR A 909 30.92 -24.44 -1.18
C THR A 909 31.72 -23.38 -1.93
N GLY A 910 32.21 -23.72 -3.13
CA GLY A 910 32.84 -22.75 -4.02
C GLY A 910 34.28 -22.39 -3.64
N THR A 911 34.72 -21.23 -4.14
CA THR A 911 36.10 -20.73 -4.02
C THR A 911 36.07 -19.29 -3.55
N PHE A 912 36.90 -18.96 -2.57
CA PHE A 912 37.12 -17.58 -2.14
C PHE A 912 38.30 -16.97 -2.91
N LYS A 913 38.13 -15.73 -3.35
CA LYS A 913 39.20 -14.87 -3.86
C LYS A 913 39.21 -13.58 -3.04
N GLY A 914 40.38 -13.17 -2.55
CA GLY A 914 40.54 -11.91 -1.84
C GLY A 914 41.97 -11.42 -1.89
N THR A 915 42.21 -10.16 -1.51
CA THR A 915 43.55 -9.56 -1.55
C THR A 915 44.01 -9.15 -0.16
N PHE A 916 45.32 -9.24 0.09
CA PHE A 916 45.97 -8.65 1.25
C PHE A 916 47.20 -7.84 0.83
N ARG A 917 47.66 -6.97 1.72
CA ARG A 917 48.76 -6.05 1.43
C ARG A 917 49.99 -6.30 2.30
N ILE A 918 51.14 -5.94 1.74
CA ILE A 918 52.34 -5.68 2.51
C ILE A 918 52.33 -4.20 2.91
N ILE A 919 52.39 -3.91 4.21
CA ILE A 919 52.14 -2.58 4.78
C ILE A 919 53.36 -2.09 5.56
N LYS A 920 53.57 -0.78 5.68
CA LYS A 920 54.68 -0.19 6.44
C LYS A 920 54.47 -0.26 7.95
N ALA A 921 53.23 -0.10 8.43
CA ALA A 921 52.91 -0.19 9.86
C ALA A 921 51.46 -0.63 10.12
N ASP A 922 51.25 -1.32 11.24
CA ASP A 922 49.93 -1.76 11.70
C ASP A 922 49.27 -0.71 12.61
N ILE A 923 48.02 -0.34 12.34
CA ILE A 923 47.26 0.62 13.14
C ILE A 923 46.78 0.08 14.49
N LYS A 924 47.01 -1.20 14.81
CA LYS A 924 46.61 -1.85 16.07
C LYS A 924 47.07 -1.09 17.32
N SER A 925 48.21 -0.43 17.28
CA SER A 925 48.72 0.40 18.38
C SER A 925 48.23 1.86 18.34
N ALA A 926 47.52 2.29 17.29
CA ALA A 926 47.05 3.66 17.14
C ALA A 926 46.07 4.06 18.26
N LYS A 927 46.18 5.26 18.82
CA LYS A 927 45.17 5.83 19.71
C LYS A 927 44.00 6.33 18.85
N ILE A 928 42.79 5.87 19.14
CA ILE A 928 41.56 6.28 18.43
C ILE A 928 40.61 6.93 19.44
N GLU A 929 40.23 8.18 19.18
CA GLU A 929 39.28 8.94 19.99
C GLU A 929 38.03 9.24 19.15
N ILE A 930 36.85 8.99 19.72
CA ILE A 930 35.56 9.14 19.04
C ILE A 930 34.58 9.84 19.98
N PRO A 931 33.93 10.93 19.55
CA PRO A 931 32.91 11.60 20.36
C PRO A 931 31.65 10.73 20.51
N THR A 932 30.90 10.97 21.58
CA THR A 932 29.59 10.33 21.81
C THR A 932 28.65 10.63 20.65
N GLN A 933 28.02 9.58 20.11
CA GLN A 933 27.02 9.65 19.04
C GLN A 933 25.61 9.67 19.64
N THR A 934 24.60 10.06 18.85
CA THR A 934 23.19 10.08 19.28
C THR A 934 22.44 8.97 18.58
N TYR A 935 21.55 8.26 19.28
CA TYR A 935 20.65 7.26 18.67
C TYR A 935 19.85 7.88 17.51
N THR A 936 19.75 7.20 16.36
CA THR A 936 19.10 7.72 15.14
C THR A 936 17.93 6.88 14.65
N GLY A 937 17.72 5.68 15.19
CA GLY A 937 16.79 4.67 14.66
C GLY A 937 17.46 3.69 13.69
N ASP A 938 18.58 4.09 13.09
CA ASP A 938 19.32 3.33 12.08
C ASP A 938 20.70 2.88 12.61
N THR A 939 21.45 2.12 11.81
CA THR A 939 22.86 1.84 12.10
C THR A 939 23.69 3.12 12.11
N ILE A 940 24.38 3.39 13.21
CA ILE A 940 25.22 4.58 13.39
C ILE A 940 26.67 4.24 13.09
N THR A 941 27.26 4.93 12.12
CA THR A 941 28.70 4.90 11.87
C THR A 941 29.23 6.32 12.03
N PRO A 942 30.12 6.58 13.02
CA PRO A 942 30.72 7.89 13.21
C PRO A 942 31.36 8.42 11.91
N ASP A 943 31.13 9.69 11.59
CA ASP A 943 31.80 10.33 10.46
C ASP A 943 33.31 10.29 10.67
N LYS A 944 34.05 9.90 9.63
CA LYS A 944 35.52 9.79 9.64
C LYS A 944 36.20 11.09 10.10
N LYS A 945 35.61 12.26 9.82
CA LYS A 945 36.08 13.57 10.27
C LYS A 945 36.01 13.77 11.78
N GLN A 946 35.12 13.03 12.47
CA GLN A 946 34.97 13.06 13.92
C GLN A 946 35.94 12.09 14.63
N ILE A 947 36.58 11.19 13.88
CA ILE A 947 37.47 10.16 14.43
C ILE A 947 38.90 10.67 14.40
N LYS A 948 39.54 10.74 15.57
CA LYS A 948 40.96 11.13 15.67
C LYS A 948 41.83 9.89 15.83
N VAL A 949 42.64 9.59 14.82
CA VAL A 949 43.58 8.44 14.80
C VAL A 949 45.03 8.93 14.89
N THR A 950 45.76 8.47 15.92
CA THR A 950 47.17 8.83 16.14
C THR A 950 48.03 7.57 16.29
N LEU A 951 49.04 7.38 15.45
CA LEU A 951 49.96 6.25 15.50
C LEU A 951 51.39 6.74 15.75
N ALA A 952 52.03 6.25 16.83
CA ALA A 952 53.37 6.67 17.25
C ALA A 952 53.56 8.20 17.33
N GLY A 953 52.55 8.92 17.86
CA GLY A 953 52.58 10.38 18.00
C GLY A 953 52.21 11.17 16.73
N LYS A 954 52.09 10.52 15.56
CA LYS A 954 51.69 11.16 14.31
C LYS A 954 50.19 10.97 14.04
N LYS A 955 49.48 12.06 13.72
CA LYS A 955 48.09 12.00 13.26
C LYS A 955 48.05 11.36 11.87
N LEU A 956 47.22 10.34 11.69
CA LEU A 956 46.99 9.74 10.37
C LEU A 956 45.99 10.59 9.57
N ARG A 957 46.14 10.61 8.25
CA ARG A 957 45.19 11.29 7.34
C ARG A 957 43.97 10.41 7.12
N ASP A 958 42.86 11.00 6.68
CA ASP A 958 41.61 10.28 6.43
C ASP A 958 41.76 9.20 5.34
N GLU A 959 42.74 9.34 4.44
CA GLU A 959 43.11 8.38 3.40
C GLU A 959 43.99 7.22 3.91
N ASP A 960 44.57 7.33 5.11
CA ASP A 960 45.49 6.33 5.70
C ASP A 960 44.75 5.24 6.49
N TYR A 961 43.43 5.32 6.64
CA TYR A 961 42.60 4.28 7.25
C TYR A 961 41.19 4.32 6.67
N ASP A 962 40.40 3.27 6.89
CA ASP A 962 38.98 3.23 6.54
C ASP A 962 38.14 2.56 7.61
N ILE A 963 36.85 2.87 7.65
CA ILE A 963 35.91 2.24 8.58
C ILE A 963 35.40 0.97 7.94
N VAL A 964 35.77 -0.19 8.50
CA VAL A 964 35.45 -1.49 7.87
C VAL A 964 34.38 -2.29 8.60
N LEU A 965 34.10 -1.97 9.86
CA LEU A 965 33.04 -2.62 10.62
C LEU A 965 32.59 -1.72 11.78
N CYS A 966 31.28 -1.59 11.95
CA CYS A 966 30.69 -0.96 13.13
C CYS A 966 29.63 -1.94 13.68
N THR A 967 29.75 -2.35 14.94
CA THR A 967 28.86 -3.33 15.59
C THR A 967 28.19 -2.74 16.82
N ASP A 968 27.07 -3.34 17.22
CA ASP A 968 26.25 -2.90 18.36
C ASP A 968 25.85 -1.42 18.24
N ASN A 969 25.70 -0.95 17.00
CA ASN A 969 25.66 0.46 16.64
C ASN A 969 24.27 0.96 16.26
N VAL A 970 23.23 0.20 16.62
CA VAL A 970 21.84 0.60 16.43
C VAL A 970 21.27 1.15 17.72
N GLN A 971 21.42 0.42 18.83
CA GLN A 971 20.77 0.74 20.11
C GLN A 971 21.61 1.70 20.96
N LYS A 972 20.97 2.42 21.88
CA LYS A 972 21.66 3.21 22.91
C LYS A 972 22.59 2.31 23.73
N GLY A 973 23.83 2.72 23.94
CA GLY A 973 24.79 1.96 24.73
C GLY A 973 26.24 2.11 24.27
N LYS A 974 27.03 1.03 24.42
CA LYS A 974 28.41 0.96 23.93
C LYS A 974 28.42 0.25 22.58
N ALA A 975 28.80 0.97 21.54
CA ALA A 975 29.02 0.44 20.19
C ALA A 975 30.52 0.25 19.96
N SER A 976 30.88 -0.56 18.96
CA SER A 976 32.28 -0.79 18.59
C SER A 976 32.49 -0.43 17.13
N ILE A 977 33.57 0.27 16.82
CA ILE A 977 34.00 0.56 15.45
C ILE A 977 35.39 0.01 15.22
N THR A 978 35.58 -0.59 14.06
CA THR A 978 36.83 -1.18 13.59
C THR A 978 37.34 -0.37 12.43
N LEU A 979 38.49 0.28 12.62
CA LEU A 979 39.23 0.92 11.54
C LEU A 979 40.20 -0.09 10.93
N LYS A 980 40.44 0.01 9.63
CA LYS A 980 41.47 -0.71 8.88
C LYS A 980 42.47 0.30 8.32
N GLY A 981 43.78 0.08 8.47
CA GLY A 981 44.76 0.95 7.82
C GLY A 981 44.65 0.89 6.30
N MET A 982 44.99 1.96 5.60
CA MET A 982 44.99 2.08 4.14
C MET A 982 46.37 2.50 3.59
N GLY A 983 46.62 2.18 2.32
CA GLY A 983 47.92 2.40 1.67
C GLY A 983 49.08 1.76 2.43
N ASN A 984 50.03 2.59 2.88
CA ASN A 984 51.18 2.18 3.68
C ASN A 984 50.84 1.69 5.10
N TYR A 985 49.58 1.80 5.53
CA TYR A 985 49.13 1.32 6.83
C TYR A 985 48.15 0.16 6.63
N GLY A 986 48.13 -0.76 7.58
CA GLY A 986 47.15 -1.84 7.58
C GLY A 986 46.90 -2.40 8.97
N GLY A 987 46.40 -3.63 9.03
CA GLY A 987 45.81 -4.17 10.26
C GLY A 987 44.51 -3.45 10.63
N THR A 988 43.89 -3.90 11.72
CA THR A 988 42.64 -3.31 12.22
C THR A 988 42.72 -2.99 13.70
N LYS A 989 41.99 -1.95 14.11
CA LYS A 989 41.80 -1.62 15.51
C LYS A 989 40.34 -1.35 15.80
N THR A 990 39.79 -2.13 16.72
CA THR A 990 38.44 -1.94 17.24
C THR A 990 38.50 -1.10 18.51
N VAL A 991 37.71 -0.03 18.58
CA VAL A 991 37.50 0.76 19.79
C VAL A 991 36.01 0.93 20.07
N LYS A 992 35.68 1.10 21.35
CA LYS A 992 34.31 1.34 21.78
C LYS A 992 34.01 2.83 21.79
N PHE A 993 32.83 3.21 21.33
CA PHE A 993 32.26 4.54 21.50
C PHE A 993 30.88 4.43 22.16
N THR A 994 30.33 5.57 22.59
CA THR A 994 29.02 5.61 23.24
C THR A 994 27.98 6.17 22.29
N ILE A 995 26.84 5.50 22.22
CA ILE A 995 25.59 6.02 21.62
C ILE A 995 24.70 6.46 22.77
N GLY A 996 24.51 7.77 22.90
CA GLY A 996 23.58 8.39 23.83
C GLY A 996 22.13 8.20 23.40
N ALA A 997 21.21 8.41 24.34
CA ALA A 997 19.78 8.43 24.03
C ALA A 997 19.47 9.57 23.07
N LYS A 998 18.54 9.35 22.14
CA LYS A 998 17.98 10.44 21.34
C LYS A 998 17.09 11.28 22.23
N GLY A 999 17.53 12.51 22.50
CA GLY A 999 16.68 13.50 23.16
C GLY A 999 15.59 13.96 22.20
N PHE A 1000 14.41 14.32 22.71
CA PHE A 1000 13.39 15.01 21.90
C PHE A 1000 13.98 16.31 21.33
N LEU A 1001 14.23 16.32 20.02
CA LEU A 1001 14.53 17.53 19.26
C LEU A 1001 13.26 17.89 18.50
N TRP A 1002 12.61 18.94 18.99
CA TRP A 1002 11.39 19.48 18.41
C TRP A 1002 11.74 20.31 17.19
N TRP A 1003 11.42 19.77 16.01
CA TRP A 1003 11.70 20.35 14.70
C TRP A 1003 11.26 21.83 14.57
N TRP A 1004 10.14 22.21 15.19
CA TRP A 1004 9.62 23.58 15.20
C TRP A 1004 10.47 24.61 15.96
N ARG A 1005 11.41 24.19 16.84
CA ARG A 1005 12.30 25.12 17.56
C ARG A 1005 13.52 25.59 16.74
N LYS A 1006 13.78 25.01 15.56
CA LYS A 1006 14.85 25.51 14.65
C LYS A 1006 14.40 26.68 13.77
N ILE A 1007 13.11 26.89 13.59
CA ILE A 1007 12.56 27.92 12.67
C ILE A 1007 12.59 29.33 13.32
N THR A 1008 12.74 29.45 14.63
CA THR A 1008 12.68 30.76 15.33
C THR A 1008 14.01 31.51 15.45
N ASN A 1009 15.12 31.03 14.88
CA ASN A 1009 16.44 31.66 14.99
C ASN A 1009 17.14 31.92 13.65
N LYS A 1010 16.39 32.36 12.63
CA LYS A 1010 16.95 33.15 11.52
C LYS A 1010 16.09 34.40 11.32
N LYS A 1011 16.54 35.49 11.95
CA LYS A 1011 16.27 36.85 11.46
C LYS A 1011 17.15 37.12 10.25
#